data_AF-A0A701ZD32-F1
#
_entry.id   AF-A0A701ZD32-F1
#
_cell.length_a   1.000
_cell.length_b   1.000
_cell.length_c   1.000
_cell.angle_alpha   90.00
_cell.angle_beta   90.00
_cell.angle_gamma   90.00
#
_symmetry.space_group_name_H-M   'P 1'
#
loop_
_entity.id
_entity.type
_entity.pdbx_description
1 polymer ?
#
loop_
_entity_poly.entity_id
_entity_poly.type
_entity_poly.pdbx_seq_one_letter_code
_entity_poly.pdbx_strand_id
1 'polypeptide(L)'
;MFNINNLRSTIRTGLPLPSSTETPSPEESVWRKVSTFFSAENQTEAWNCLMELCHPPQGIVPDNIRSTFDRLRELAFPALMDNIQSHTEELNQFCILDTDSREALVLTIEPYHYTITWDGVTMMYSYEIAHPQTGSAISDTVQLSLLDEYEAIWSEWLNNAPHEEAENRNTAVTRIRECLTRQSAELNLNNLHLTTLPARLPEHITVLTVSHNHLSVLTETLPAGLQQLDVSHNQLTTMPITLPEGVDNLDISNNQLRQLPLTLPVGLRKLEAANNRLAQLPDSFPPALEWLDVSNNRLSRLPQSIFNNFGAIMAENNPFTEQAMHNLQTLVSALDYRGPQVYFSQADTDLMSQNIPAYEAAWSSWIESAPTTEAANRRIAVDRMRDYLHNGGNHLDLGNLYLTSLPDALPGNVTFLIISGNQLTELPQPLPENLRQLFVQRNSLNALPDTLPESLRILMASDNHLSSLPEHVPPGLLRLDVSSNRLIHLPESILHLSGISDVNVSRNPLSERVILNLQIITTATNYQGPQINFTMTGTSAYQDIRPLYRAVSDWLILTKESKLEQWAVFAGEANAPAFSRFLDRLGNTVNMRNNPHFKMKVTTLLERLTHDAKLREMIFTAVMDASESCEDRITFTYNNIQRIMMVHDAEQGTFDNSLAELVSAGREMFRLTQLEQIAQEKAKTLNLVDEIEIYLGYQNRLRERLKLMTSAPKMRFFGVSGIKDSDLEKAEMRVKTAENRQFREWFTLWEPWHKIIERIAPEIWTEIITEKNRIVETGEFIARVNDELRLAGRSDDIAAEATAGVKVMREIDLRLFNSATKRVLAKTDQEHLLKPQWA
;
A
#
# COMPACT_ATOMS: atom_id res chain seq x y z
N MET A 1 19.06 12.23 -52.16
CA MET A 1 19.87 11.01 -51.92
C MET A 1 19.44 10.45 -50.59
N PHE A 2 18.62 9.39 -50.61
CA PHE A 2 18.11 8.75 -49.40
C PHE A 2 17.98 7.25 -49.65
N ASN A 3 18.52 6.49 -48.69
CA ASN A 3 17.93 5.30 -48.06
C ASN A 3 18.05 3.91 -48.73
N ILE A 4 18.05 2.87 -47.85
CA ILE A 4 17.51 1.48 -47.99
C ILE A 4 18.51 0.29 -47.82
N ASN A 5 18.32 -0.42 -46.68
CA ASN A 5 18.15 -1.87 -46.39
C ASN A 5 19.20 -2.99 -46.68
N ASN A 6 19.50 -3.72 -45.60
CA ASN A 6 19.41 -5.19 -45.34
C ASN A 6 20.25 -6.28 -46.06
N LEU A 7 20.58 -7.31 -45.24
CA LEU A 7 20.70 -8.79 -45.47
C LEU A 7 22.11 -9.45 -45.48
N ARG A 8 22.31 -10.38 -44.51
CA ARG A 8 22.71 -11.81 -44.69
C ARG A 8 24.06 -12.14 -45.42
N SER A 9 25.10 -12.79 -44.81
CA SER A 9 25.21 -14.27 -44.70
C SER A 9 26.55 -15.14 -44.62
N THR A 10 26.61 -16.13 -43.70
CA THR A 10 27.23 -17.52 -43.52
C THR A 10 28.72 -17.88 -43.59
N ILE A 11 29.05 -18.68 -42.58
CA ILE A 11 30.13 -19.64 -42.25
C ILE A 11 30.36 -20.77 -43.28
N ARG A 12 31.61 -21.28 -43.35
CA ARG A 12 31.91 -22.72 -43.51
C ARG A 12 33.28 -23.11 -42.90
N THR A 13 33.22 -23.87 -41.80
CA THR A 13 33.84 -25.18 -41.52
C THR A 13 35.27 -25.52 -41.96
N GLY A 14 36.03 -26.10 -41.02
CA GLY A 14 37.13 -27.02 -41.30
C GLY A 14 37.77 -27.59 -40.02
N LEU A 15 37.30 -28.75 -39.56
CA LEU A 15 38.00 -29.64 -38.60
C LEU A 15 39.24 -30.27 -39.26
N PRO A 16 40.23 -30.70 -38.44
CA PRO A 16 40.58 -32.12 -38.46
C PRO A 16 40.87 -32.71 -37.06
N LEU A 17 40.61 -34.01 -36.92
CA LEU A 17 41.08 -34.93 -35.86
C LEU A 17 41.82 -36.10 -36.57
N PRO A 18 42.59 -37.01 -35.90
CA PRO A 18 42.84 -37.15 -34.46
C PRO A 18 44.31 -37.46 -34.05
N SER A 19 44.64 -37.31 -32.76
CA SER A 19 45.53 -38.24 -32.06
C SER A 19 45.25 -38.27 -30.54
N SER A 20 45.18 -39.49 -30.02
CA SER A 20 44.97 -39.91 -28.64
C SER A 20 45.77 -39.17 -27.56
N THR A 21 45.07 -38.57 -26.60
CA THR A 21 45.27 -38.68 -25.14
C THR A 21 44.02 -38.08 -24.48
N GLU A 22 43.37 -38.79 -23.56
CA GLU A 22 42.21 -38.29 -22.80
C GLU A 22 42.66 -37.08 -21.95
N THR A 23 42.43 -35.88 -22.46
CA THR A 23 42.48 -34.66 -21.65
C THR A 23 41.19 -34.59 -20.83
N PRO A 24 41.24 -34.47 -19.49
CA PRO A 24 40.05 -34.31 -18.67
C PRO A 24 39.29 -33.06 -19.09
N SER A 25 37.95 -33.14 -19.07
CA SER A 25 37.10 -32.01 -19.44
C SER A 25 37.34 -30.83 -18.48
N PRO A 26 37.23 -29.58 -18.97
CA PRO A 26 37.55 -28.38 -18.18
C PRO A 26 36.83 -28.35 -16.84
N GLU A 27 35.53 -28.65 -16.84
CA GLU A 27 34.67 -28.68 -15.66
C GLU A 27 35.15 -29.67 -14.59
N GLU A 28 35.51 -30.90 -14.98
CA GLU A 28 35.93 -31.94 -14.05
C GLU A 28 37.30 -31.65 -13.47
N SER A 29 38.20 -31.09 -14.28
CA SER A 29 39.55 -30.74 -13.82
C SER A 29 39.55 -29.55 -12.89
N VAL A 30 38.78 -28.51 -13.22
CA VAL A 30 38.62 -27.31 -12.37
C VAL A 30 37.93 -27.69 -11.07
N TRP A 31 36.83 -28.44 -11.11
CA TRP A 31 36.09 -28.86 -9.92
C TRP A 31 36.91 -29.71 -8.95
N ARG A 32 37.77 -30.59 -9.45
CA ARG A 32 38.67 -31.38 -8.60
C ARG A 32 39.57 -30.49 -7.74
N LYS A 33 39.90 -29.29 -8.22
CA LYS A 33 40.73 -28.31 -7.51
C LYS A 33 39.92 -27.39 -6.59
N VAL A 34 38.69 -27.05 -6.96
CA VAL A 34 37.91 -25.97 -6.29
C VAL A 34 36.66 -26.45 -5.54
N SER A 35 36.28 -27.73 -5.65
CA SER A 35 35.11 -28.30 -4.94
C SER A 35 35.13 -28.11 -3.42
N THR A 36 36.33 -27.99 -2.84
CA THR A 36 36.53 -27.72 -1.40
C THR A 36 36.18 -26.28 -1.00
N PHE A 37 35.95 -25.38 -1.95
CA PHE A 37 35.57 -23.99 -1.69
C PHE A 37 34.12 -23.86 -1.24
N PHE A 38 33.30 -24.87 -1.52
CA PHE A 38 31.85 -24.84 -1.36
C PHE A 38 31.40 -25.83 -0.28
N SER A 39 30.39 -25.43 0.50
CA SER A 39 29.69 -26.34 1.42
C SER A 39 28.93 -27.42 0.63
N ALA A 40 28.62 -28.55 1.27
CA ALA A 40 27.87 -29.64 0.62
C ALA A 40 26.51 -29.20 0.04
N GLU A 41 25.87 -28.19 0.66
CA GLU A 41 24.59 -27.63 0.20
C GLU A 41 24.74 -26.76 -1.06
N ASN A 42 25.89 -26.08 -1.21
CA ASN A 42 26.16 -25.16 -2.32
C ASN A 42 26.91 -25.82 -3.49
N GLN A 43 27.41 -27.06 -3.32
CA GLN A 43 28.22 -27.74 -4.34
C GLN A 43 27.47 -27.98 -5.65
N THR A 44 26.19 -28.31 -5.61
CA THR A 44 25.39 -28.52 -6.83
C THR A 44 25.24 -27.22 -7.62
N GLU A 45 24.99 -26.10 -6.95
CA GLU A 45 24.85 -24.80 -7.60
C GLU A 45 26.20 -24.29 -8.12
N ALA A 46 27.28 -24.46 -7.35
CA ALA A 46 28.63 -24.09 -7.76
C ALA A 46 29.12 -24.92 -8.96
N TRP A 47 28.78 -26.21 -9.02
CA TRP A 47 29.05 -27.05 -10.19
C TRP A 47 28.32 -26.53 -11.43
N ASN A 48 27.04 -26.16 -11.32
CA ASN A 48 26.29 -25.59 -12.44
C ASN A 48 26.88 -24.26 -12.94
N CYS A 49 27.31 -23.38 -12.03
CA CYS A 49 28.03 -22.15 -12.41
C CYS A 49 29.33 -22.46 -13.15
N LEU A 50 30.12 -23.45 -12.69
CA LEU A 50 31.35 -23.85 -13.40
C LEU A 50 31.06 -24.49 -14.76
N MET A 51 29.98 -25.25 -14.89
CA MET A 51 29.52 -25.78 -16.18
C MET A 51 29.18 -24.64 -17.15
N GLU A 52 28.47 -23.62 -16.70
CA GLU A 52 28.13 -22.44 -17.51
C GLU A 52 29.38 -21.64 -17.92
N LEU A 53 30.38 -21.54 -17.02
CA LEU A 53 31.64 -20.85 -17.33
C LEU A 53 32.55 -21.65 -18.27
N CYS A 54 32.54 -22.98 -18.19
CA CYS A 54 33.32 -23.86 -19.06
C CYS A 54 32.64 -24.07 -20.43
N HIS A 55 31.32 -23.96 -20.49
CA HIS A 55 30.50 -24.11 -21.70
C HIS A 55 29.44 -22.99 -21.84
N PRO A 56 29.84 -21.72 -22.05
CA PRO A 56 28.86 -20.64 -22.09
C PRO A 56 27.92 -20.77 -23.30
N PRO A 57 26.59 -20.68 -23.12
CA PRO A 57 25.61 -20.78 -24.20
C PRO A 57 25.80 -19.74 -25.31
N GLN A 58 25.35 -20.09 -26.53
CA GLN A 58 25.53 -19.30 -27.74
C GLN A 58 24.82 -17.93 -27.61
N GLY A 59 25.60 -16.83 -27.67
CA GLY A 59 25.08 -15.45 -27.57
C GLY A 59 25.22 -14.77 -26.20
N ILE A 60 25.97 -15.35 -25.26
CA ILE A 60 26.25 -14.74 -23.95
C ILE A 60 26.96 -13.38 -24.09
N VAL A 61 26.44 -12.38 -23.37
CA VAL A 61 27.06 -11.07 -23.19
C VAL A 61 28.05 -11.09 -22.01
N PRO A 62 29.14 -10.29 -22.04
CA PRO A 62 30.18 -10.29 -21.00
C PRO A 62 29.66 -10.08 -19.56
N ASP A 63 28.55 -9.36 -19.40
CA ASP A 63 27.91 -9.11 -18.11
C ASP A 63 27.30 -10.37 -17.48
N ASN A 64 26.82 -11.31 -18.29
CA ASN A 64 26.30 -12.59 -17.80
C ASN A 64 27.42 -13.44 -17.19
N ILE A 65 28.56 -13.52 -17.86
CA ILE A 65 29.75 -14.23 -17.35
C ILE A 65 30.22 -13.60 -16.03
N ARG A 66 30.25 -12.26 -15.95
CA ARG A 66 30.58 -11.56 -14.71
C ARG A 66 29.61 -11.92 -13.58
N SER A 67 28.31 -11.96 -13.87
CA SER A 67 27.30 -12.35 -12.89
C SER A 67 27.45 -13.80 -12.41
N THR A 68 27.85 -14.73 -13.29
CA THR A 68 28.10 -16.13 -12.91
C THR A 68 29.35 -16.26 -12.04
N PHE A 69 30.41 -15.48 -12.30
CA PHE A 69 31.59 -15.42 -11.43
C PHE A 69 31.29 -14.81 -10.05
N ASP A 70 30.50 -13.74 -10.00
CA ASP A 70 30.08 -13.12 -8.74
C ASP A 70 29.20 -14.07 -7.93
N ARG A 71 28.30 -14.82 -8.60
CA ARG A 71 27.47 -15.85 -7.97
C ARG A 71 28.31 -17.00 -7.43
N LEU A 72 29.28 -17.48 -8.20
CA LEU A 72 30.21 -18.52 -7.74
C LEU A 72 31.01 -18.04 -6.52
N ARG A 73 31.39 -16.75 -6.47
CA ARG A 73 32.07 -16.16 -5.31
C ARG A 73 31.19 -16.12 -4.05
N GLU A 74 29.90 -15.82 -4.18
CA GLU A 74 28.94 -15.83 -3.06
C GLU A 74 28.73 -17.23 -2.46
N LEU A 75 28.83 -18.26 -3.29
CA LEU A 75 28.64 -19.65 -2.87
C LEU A 75 29.84 -20.22 -2.11
N ALA A 76 31.03 -19.62 -2.27
CA ALA A 76 32.28 -20.05 -1.67
C ALA A 76 32.39 -19.64 -0.18
N PHE A 77 33.19 -20.39 0.60
CA PHE A 77 33.50 -20.00 1.97
C PHE A 77 34.22 -18.65 2.03
N PRO A 78 33.95 -17.79 3.04
CA PRO A 78 34.51 -16.44 3.12
C PRO A 78 36.04 -16.34 2.99
N ALA A 79 36.77 -17.37 3.44
CA ALA A 79 38.23 -17.41 3.37
C ALA A 79 38.80 -17.76 1.98
N LEU A 80 37.95 -18.21 1.05
CA LEU A 80 38.32 -18.68 -0.30
C LEU A 80 37.65 -17.84 -1.40
N MET A 81 36.87 -16.82 -1.04
CA MET A 81 36.23 -15.91 -2.01
C MET A 81 37.25 -15.15 -2.86
N ASP A 82 38.39 -14.77 -2.27
CA ASP A 82 39.45 -14.01 -2.96
C ASP A 82 40.20 -14.86 -4.02
N ASN A 83 40.00 -16.18 -4.01
CA ASN A 83 40.51 -17.09 -5.03
C ASN A 83 39.64 -17.07 -6.30
N ILE A 84 38.44 -16.50 -6.27
CA ILE A 84 37.55 -16.30 -7.43
C ILE A 84 37.62 -14.81 -7.81
N GLN A 85 38.40 -14.50 -8.84
CA GLN A 85 38.75 -13.13 -9.22
C GLN A 85 38.02 -12.70 -10.49
N SER A 86 37.21 -11.64 -10.40
CA SER A 86 36.38 -11.12 -11.49
C SER A 86 36.92 -9.85 -12.18
N HIS A 87 38.12 -9.34 -11.84
CA HIS A 87 38.74 -8.22 -12.57
C HIS A 87 40.24 -8.00 -12.30
N THR A 88 41.00 -7.68 -13.36
CA THR A 88 42.20 -6.81 -13.31
C THR A 88 42.06 -5.72 -14.38
N GLU A 89 42.28 -4.46 -14.00
CA GLU A 89 41.83 -3.20 -14.65
C GLU A 89 42.25 -2.94 -16.12
N GLU A 90 42.94 -3.86 -16.81
CA GLU A 90 43.37 -3.66 -18.20
C GLU A 90 42.99 -4.80 -19.18
N LEU A 91 42.39 -5.91 -18.74
CA LEU A 91 41.98 -7.01 -19.62
C LEU A 91 40.71 -7.69 -19.07
N ASN A 92 39.73 -8.01 -19.95
CA ASN A 92 38.51 -8.77 -19.63
C ASN A 92 38.81 -10.25 -19.29
N GLN A 93 39.65 -10.48 -18.28
CA GLN A 93 40.13 -11.77 -17.84
C GLN A 93 39.54 -12.10 -16.46
N PHE A 94 38.99 -13.31 -16.32
CA PHE A 94 38.39 -13.86 -15.12
C PHE A 94 39.18 -15.10 -14.71
N CYS A 95 39.50 -15.24 -13.43
CA CYS A 95 40.36 -16.32 -12.95
C CYS A 95 39.81 -16.99 -11.70
N ILE A 96 39.94 -18.31 -11.63
CA ILE A 96 39.76 -19.10 -10.41
C ILE A 96 41.11 -19.71 -10.05
N LEU A 97 41.58 -19.42 -8.86
CA LEU A 97 42.80 -19.96 -8.27
C LEU A 97 42.47 -21.17 -7.38
N ASP A 98 43.31 -22.20 -7.41
CA ASP A 98 43.21 -23.31 -6.45
C ASP A 98 43.76 -22.94 -5.05
N THR A 99 43.72 -23.88 -4.12
CA THR A 99 44.21 -23.68 -2.74
C THR A 99 45.70 -23.35 -2.65
N ASP A 100 46.49 -23.66 -3.68
CA ASP A 100 47.93 -23.36 -3.78
C ASP A 100 48.21 -22.06 -4.57
N SER A 101 47.16 -21.26 -4.85
CA SER A 101 47.22 -20.03 -5.66
C SER A 101 47.68 -20.26 -7.11
N ARG A 102 47.41 -21.43 -7.68
CA ARG A 102 47.65 -21.72 -9.10
C ARG A 102 46.37 -21.54 -9.90
N GLU A 103 46.50 -21.12 -11.15
CA GLU A 103 45.38 -20.95 -12.07
C GLU A 103 44.66 -22.29 -12.32
N ALA A 104 43.44 -22.42 -11.78
CA ALA A 104 42.57 -23.56 -12.06
C ALA A 104 41.77 -23.31 -13.35
N LEU A 105 41.26 -22.09 -13.52
CA LEU A 105 40.53 -21.64 -14.70
C LEU A 105 40.90 -20.19 -15.01
N VAL A 106 41.17 -19.90 -16.29
CA VAL A 106 41.34 -18.53 -16.80
C VAL A 106 40.44 -18.35 -18.01
N LEU A 107 39.50 -17.42 -17.93
CA LEU A 107 38.58 -17.07 -19.00
C LEU A 107 38.88 -15.65 -19.47
N THR A 108 39.24 -15.47 -20.74
CA THR A 108 39.47 -14.14 -21.33
C THR A 108 38.41 -13.86 -22.38
N ILE A 109 37.73 -12.72 -22.26
CA ILE A 109 36.67 -12.30 -23.18
C ILE A 109 37.18 -11.20 -24.11
N GLU A 110 37.18 -11.45 -25.41
CA GLU A 110 37.46 -10.47 -26.46
C GLU A 110 36.20 -10.16 -27.28
N PRO A 111 36.16 -9.05 -28.05
CA PRO A 111 34.95 -8.62 -28.75
C PRO A 111 34.35 -9.63 -29.74
N TYR A 112 35.13 -10.60 -30.22
CA TYR A 112 34.73 -11.55 -31.26
C TYR A 112 35.00 -13.03 -30.92
N HIS A 113 35.64 -13.30 -29.78
CA HIS A 113 35.83 -14.64 -29.25
C HIS A 113 36.10 -14.60 -27.74
N TYR A 114 35.97 -15.72 -27.06
CA TYR A 114 36.49 -15.91 -25.71
C TYR A 114 37.45 -17.10 -25.67
N THR A 115 38.40 -17.08 -24.75
CA THR A 115 39.33 -18.18 -24.51
C THR A 115 39.17 -18.72 -23.11
N ILE A 116 39.16 -20.04 -22.97
CA ILE A 116 39.16 -20.74 -21.69
C ILE A 116 40.47 -21.50 -21.59
N THR A 117 41.21 -21.28 -20.50
CA THR A 117 42.44 -21.99 -20.19
C THR A 117 42.30 -22.74 -18.87
N TRP A 118 42.61 -24.03 -18.88
CA TRP A 118 42.66 -24.89 -17.70
C TRP A 118 43.81 -25.90 -17.86
N ASP A 119 44.57 -26.15 -16.80
CA ASP A 119 45.70 -27.11 -16.81
C ASP A 119 46.70 -26.93 -17.99
N GLY A 120 46.89 -25.70 -18.45
CA GLY A 120 47.75 -25.37 -19.59
C GLY A 120 47.16 -25.66 -20.98
N VAL A 121 45.90 -26.11 -21.06
CA VAL A 121 45.12 -26.25 -22.30
C VAL A 121 44.29 -25.00 -22.50
N THR A 122 44.47 -24.30 -23.63
CA THR A 122 43.66 -23.14 -24.01
C THR A 122 42.76 -23.49 -25.19
N MET A 123 41.44 -23.31 -25.03
CA MET A 123 40.46 -23.40 -26.11
C MET A 123 39.88 -22.01 -26.43
N MET A 124 39.68 -21.74 -27.72
CA MET A 124 39.17 -20.47 -28.23
C MET A 124 37.84 -20.68 -28.93
N TYR A 125 36.87 -19.83 -28.62
CA TYR A 125 35.49 -19.92 -29.11
C TYR A 125 35.07 -18.59 -29.73
N SER A 126 34.78 -18.56 -31.02
CA SER A 126 34.34 -17.36 -31.74
C SER A 126 32.83 -17.14 -31.66
N TYR A 127 32.39 -15.88 -31.52
CA TYR A 127 30.96 -15.52 -31.62
C TYR A 127 30.53 -15.52 -33.10
N GLU A 128 29.88 -16.57 -33.58
CA GLU A 128 29.40 -16.63 -34.97
C GLU A 128 28.20 -15.68 -35.20
N ILE A 129 28.37 -14.68 -36.10
CA ILE A 129 27.26 -13.86 -36.61
C ILE A 129 26.50 -14.68 -37.65
N ALA A 130 25.31 -15.14 -37.26
CA ALA A 130 24.40 -15.85 -38.13
C ALA A 130 23.92 -14.98 -39.29
N HIS A 131 24.02 -15.56 -40.46
CA HIS A 131 23.83 -14.88 -41.70
C HIS A 131 23.57 -16.12 -42.68
N PRO A 132 22.53 -16.23 -43.55
CA PRO A 132 22.15 -17.43 -44.36
C PRO A 132 22.31 -17.38 -45.93
N GLN A 133 23.17 -18.25 -46.49
CA GLN A 133 23.60 -18.33 -47.90
C GLN A 133 23.46 -19.80 -48.31
N THR A 134 22.50 -20.02 -49.19
CA THR A 134 22.56 -20.88 -50.38
C THR A 134 23.54 -22.07 -50.36
N GLY A 135 22.94 -23.27 -50.29
CA GLY A 135 23.24 -24.45 -51.11
C GLY A 135 24.70 -24.83 -51.34
N SER A 136 25.14 -25.91 -50.68
CA SER A 136 26.22 -26.76 -51.22
C SER A 136 26.03 -28.19 -50.72
N ALA A 137 25.91 -29.10 -51.69
CA ALA A 137 25.67 -30.52 -51.52
C ALA A 137 26.57 -31.18 -50.47
N ILE A 138 25.94 -31.97 -49.60
CA ILE A 138 26.62 -32.95 -48.76
C ILE A 138 27.05 -34.09 -49.69
N SER A 139 28.32 -34.46 -49.66
CA SER A 139 28.88 -35.55 -50.47
C SER A 139 28.29 -36.89 -50.02
N ASP A 140 27.78 -37.69 -50.96
CA ASP A 140 27.17 -39.03 -50.77
C ASP A 140 28.07 -40.05 -50.01
N THR A 141 29.34 -39.71 -49.78
CA THR A 141 30.34 -40.57 -49.12
C THR A 141 30.30 -40.54 -47.59
N VAL A 142 29.76 -39.51 -46.95
CA VAL A 142 29.63 -39.44 -45.47
C VAL A 142 28.39 -40.21 -44.97
N GLN A 143 27.36 -40.28 -45.80
CA GLN A 143 26.04 -40.85 -45.47
C GLN A 143 26.04 -42.39 -45.37
N LEU A 144 26.99 -43.07 -46.02
CA LEU A 144 27.16 -44.54 -45.97
C LEU A 144 27.84 -45.02 -44.66
N SER A 145 28.67 -44.21 -44.02
CA SER A 145 29.40 -44.60 -42.80
C SER A 145 28.56 -44.60 -41.51
N LEU A 146 27.58 -43.69 -41.41
CA LEU A 146 26.61 -43.68 -40.29
C LEU A 146 25.60 -44.83 -40.39
N LEU A 147 25.27 -45.27 -41.60
CA LEU A 147 24.28 -46.33 -41.81
C LEU A 147 24.75 -47.67 -41.21
N ASP A 148 26.04 -47.97 -41.33
CA ASP A 148 26.64 -49.21 -40.79
C ASP A 148 26.65 -49.25 -39.25
N GLU A 149 26.81 -48.10 -38.58
CA GLU A 149 26.76 -48.00 -37.10
C GLU A 149 25.34 -48.21 -36.55
N TYR A 150 24.33 -47.63 -37.20
CA TYR A 150 22.92 -47.84 -36.82
C TYR A 150 22.46 -49.26 -37.11
N GLU A 151 22.87 -49.85 -38.24
CA GLU A 151 22.43 -51.17 -38.68
C GLU A 151 22.89 -52.27 -37.71
N ALA A 152 24.07 -52.13 -37.08
CA ALA A 152 24.52 -53.04 -36.03
C ALA A 152 23.60 -53.02 -34.80
N ILE A 153 23.21 -51.83 -34.33
CA ILE A 153 22.35 -51.63 -33.15
C ILE A 153 20.94 -52.16 -33.42
N TRP A 154 20.38 -51.87 -34.61
CA TRP A 154 19.04 -52.31 -34.97
C TRP A 154 18.99 -53.82 -35.21
N SER A 155 20.03 -54.40 -35.80
CA SER A 155 20.15 -55.85 -36.00
C SER A 155 20.26 -56.57 -34.66
N GLU A 156 21.03 -56.06 -33.70
CA GLU A 156 21.12 -56.62 -32.35
C GLU A 156 19.76 -56.60 -31.64
N TRP A 157 19.05 -55.47 -31.70
CA TRP A 157 17.71 -55.34 -31.13
C TRP A 157 16.67 -56.28 -31.79
N LEU A 158 16.75 -56.46 -33.11
CA LEU A 158 15.91 -57.38 -33.86
C LEU A 158 16.21 -58.85 -33.54
N ASN A 159 17.49 -59.21 -33.40
CA ASN A 159 17.92 -60.57 -33.06
C ASN A 159 17.51 -60.96 -31.63
N ASN A 160 17.40 -59.98 -30.73
CA ASN A 160 16.93 -60.16 -29.36
C ASN A 160 15.39 -60.06 -29.23
N ALA A 161 14.64 -60.20 -30.32
CA ALA A 161 13.17 -60.16 -30.30
C ALA A 161 12.56 -61.43 -29.67
N PRO A 162 11.58 -61.29 -28.77
CA PRO A 162 10.67 -62.39 -28.43
C PRO A 162 10.01 -62.95 -29.71
N HIS A 163 9.74 -64.26 -29.74
CA HIS A 163 9.19 -64.95 -30.92
C HIS A 163 7.89 -64.30 -31.45
N GLU A 164 7.05 -63.77 -30.57
CA GLU A 164 5.78 -63.13 -30.89
C GLU A 164 5.94 -61.66 -31.33
N GLU A 165 7.11 -61.04 -31.09
CA GLU A 165 7.42 -59.63 -31.39
C GLU A 165 8.32 -59.47 -32.64
N ALA A 166 8.94 -60.55 -33.12
CA ALA A 166 9.97 -60.52 -34.16
C ALA A 166 9.50 -59.87 -35.48
N GLU A 167 8.28 -60.19 -35.95
CA GLU A 167 7.72 -59.59 -37.17
C GLU A 167 7.42 -58.10 -37.00
N ASN A 168 6.98 -57.69 -35.82
CA ASN A 168 6.71 -56.30 -35.50
C ASN A 168 8.00 -55.50 -35.33
N ARG A 169 9.04 -56.06 -34.69
CA ARG A 169 10.38 -55.45 -34.64
C ARG A 169 11.00 -55.30 -36.03
N ASN A 170 10.82 -56.29 -36.90
CA ASN A 170 11.28 -56.19 -38.29
C ASN A 170 10.58 -55.02 -39.03
N THR A 171 9.28 -54.86 -38.79
CA THR A 171 8.51 -53.73 -39.31
C THR A 171 9.00 -52.41 -38.72
N ALA A 172 9.29 -52.35 -37.42
CA ALA A 172 9.88 -51.18 -36.76
C ALA A 172 11.23 -50.80 -37.37
N VAL A 173 12.17 -51.74 -37.51
CA VAL A 173 13.49 -51.51 -38.14
C VAL A 173 13.31 -51.03 -39.59
N THR A 174 12.35 -51.57 -40.33
CA THR A 174 12.05 -51.12 -41.70
C THR A 174 11.64 -49.65 -41.71
N ARG A 175 10.74 -49.24 -40.82
CA ARG A 175 10.31 -47.83 -40.69
C ARG A 175 11.45 -46.91 -40.25
N ILE A 176 12.31 -47.38 -39.35
CA ILE A 176 13.48 -46.62 -38.89
C ILE A 176 14.48 -46.42 -40.05
N ARG A 177 14.76 -47.47 -40.83
CA ARG A 177 15.65 -47.40 -41.99
C ARG A 177 15.11 -46.48 -43.08
N GLU A 178 13.80 -46.53 -43.35
CA GLU A 178 13.13 -45.62 -44.26
C GLU A 178 13.22 -44.16 -43.78
N CYS A 179 13.01 -43.91 -42.48
CA CYS A 179 13.14 -42.59 -41.87
C CYS A 179 14.56 -42.02 -42.06
N LEU A 180 15.60 -42.83 -41.80
CA LEU A 180 16.99 -42.43 -42.00
C LEU A 180 17.34 -42.17 -43.47
N THR A 181 16.91 -43.06 -44.37
CA THR A 181 17.19 -42.95 -45.82
C THR A 181 16.50 -41.72 -46.42
N ARG A 182 15.26 -41.43 -46.00
CA ARG A 182 14.48 -40.28 -46.48
C ARG A 182 14.78 -38.99 -45.74
N GLN A 183 15.65 -39.02 -44.72
CA GLN A 183 15.87 -37.90 -43.78
C GLN A 183 14.55 -37.33 -43.26
N SER A 184 13.60 -38.21 -42.94
CA SER A 184 12.30 -37.77 -42.43
C SER A 184 12.45 -37.26 -41.01
N ALA A 185 11.83 -36.13 -40.72
CA ALA A 185 11.77 -35.56 -39.39
C ALA A 185 10.86 -36.36 -38.44
N GLU A 186 9.99 -37.22 -38.97
CA GLU A 186 8.99 -37.96 -38.21
C GLU A 186 9.25 -39.47 -38.26
N LEU A 187 9.21 -40.12 -37.10
CA LEU A 187 9.30 -41.57 -36.95
C LEU A 187 8.06 -42.10 -36.23
N ASN A 188 7.31 -42.97 -36.90
CA ASN A 188 6.10 -43.59 -36.37
C ASN A 188 6.25 -45.10 -36.15
N LEU A 189 6.23 -45.50 -34.89
CA LEU A 189 6.33 -46.87 -34.39
C LEU A 189 5.07 -47.30 -33.62
N ASN A 190 3.92 -46.67 -33.91
CA ASN A 190 2.66 -46.97 -33.23
C ASN A 190 2.12 -48.35 -33.61
N ASN A 191 1.39 -48.99 -32.68
CA ASN A 191 0.66 -50.25 -32.89
C ASN A 191 1.53 -51.41 -33.38
N LEU A 192 2.70 -51.59 -32.78
CA LEU A 192 3.64 -52.66 -33.13
C LEU A 192 3.83 -53.67 -31.98
N HIS A 193 3.04 -53.56 -30.90
CA HIS A 193 3.15 -54.43 -29.72
C HIS A 193 4.58 -54.53 -29.16
N LEU A 194 5.37 -53.47 -29.31
CA LEU A 194 6.78 -53.45 -28.91
C LEU A 194 6.92 -53.48 -27.39
N THR A 195 7.86 -54.27 -26.89
CA THR A 195 8.18 -54.34 -25.45
C THR A 195 9.38 -53.49 -25.06
N THR A 196 10.26 -53.18 -26.02
CA THR A 196 11.45 -52.32 -25.87
C THR A 196 11.68 -51.51 -27.15
N LEU A 197 12.54 -50.50 -27.08
CA LEU A 197 13.06 -49.77 -28.24
C LEU A 197 14.56 -50.08 -28.44
N PRO A 198 15.11 -49.92 -29.66
CA PRO A 198 16.55 -50.02 -29.87
C PRO A 198 17.29 -48.91 -29.11
N ALA A 199 18.55 -49.18 -28.74
CA ALA A 199 19.35 -48.27 -27.92
C ALA A 199 19.65 -46.92 -28.59
N ARG A 200 19.58 -46.84 -29.93
CA ARG A 200 19.74 -45.59 -30.67
C ARG A 200 18.71 -45.46 -31.78
N LEU A 201 18.09 -44.29 -31.83
CA LEU A 201 17.21 -43.84 -32.90
C LEU A 201 17.95 -42.79 -33.75
N PRO A 202 17.50 -42.53 -34.99
CA PRO A 202 18.15 -41.54 -35.84
C PRO A 202 18.15 -40.14 -35.21
N GLU A 203 19.32 -39.51 -35.06
CA GLU A 203 19.48 -38.21 -34.37
C GLU A 203 18.74 -37.03 -35.03
N HIS A 204 18.39 -37.14 -36.33
CA HIS A 204 17.75 -36.06 -37.08
C HIS A 204 16.23 -35.97 -36.88
N ILE A 205 15.62 -36.91 -36.15
CA ILE A 205 14.16 -36.91 -35.96
C ILE A 205 13.76 -35.82 -34.96
N THR A 206 12.65 -35.15 -35.27
CA THR A 206 12.03 -34.14 -34.41
C THR A 206 10.69 -34.62 -33.86
N VAL A 207 10.05 -35.62 -34.46
CA VAL A 207 8.79 -36.21 -33.98
C VAL A 207 8.95 -37.72 -33.84
N LEU A 208 8.70 -38.24 -32.64
CA LEU A 208 8.72 -39.67 -32.34
C LEU A 208 7.36 -40.08 -31.78
N THR A 209 6.68 -40.98 -32.48
CA THR A 209 5.40 -41.57 -32.04
C THR A 209 5.60 -43.08 -31.82
N VAL A 210 5.30 -43.55 -30.61
CA VAL A 210 5.48 -44.95 -30.16
C VAL A 210 4.26 -45.40 -29.35
N SER A 211 3.09 -44.84 -29.62
CA SER A 211 1.87 -45.13 -28.87
C SER A 211 1.26 -46.49 -29.20
N HIS A 212 0.43 -47.00 -28.28
CA HIS A 212 -0.25 -48.29 -28.40
C HIS A 212 0.74 -49.47 -28.55
N ASN A 213 1.69 -49.54 -27.61
CA ASN A 213 2.66 -50.62 -27.51
C ASN A 213 2.63 -51.23 -26.09
N HIS A 214 3.62 -52.04 -25.73
CA HIS A 214 3.72 -52.71 -24.44
C HIS A 214 5.03 -52.36 -23.71
N LEU A 215 5.53 -51.14 -23.92
CA LEU A 215 6.77 -50.66 -23.31
C LEU A 215 6.60 -50.54 -21.80
N SER A 216 7.52 -51.14 -21.04
CA SER A 216 7.57 -51.00 -19.57
C SER A 216 8.58 -49.95 -19.10
N VAL A 217 9.58 -49.67 -19.95
CA VAL A 217 10.64 -48.67 -19.77
C VAL A 217 10.92 -48.01 -21.13
N LEU A 218 11.23 -46.72 -21.11
CA LEU A 218 11.69 -45.97 -22.28
C LEU A 218 13.23 -45.87 -22.26
N THR A 219 13.88 -45.85 -23.42
CA THR A 219 15.34 -45.68 -23.49
C THR A 219 15.79 -44.33 -22.92
N GLU A 220 16.96 -44.28 -22.28
CA GLU A 220 17.56 -43.04 -21.74
C GLU A 220 18.19 -42.17 -22.85
N THR A 221 18.47 -42.75 -24.01
CA THR A 221 19.14 -42.12 -25.16
C THR A 221 18.14 -41.71 -26.24
N LEU A 222 17.32 -40.70 -25.94
CA LEU A 222 16.45 -40.09 -26.93
C LEU A 222 17.22 -39.07 -27.79
N PRO A 223 16.86 -38.90 -29.08
CA PRO A 223 17.51 -37.92 -29.95
C PRO A 223 17.46 -36.50 -29.39
N ALA A 224 18.60 -35.80 -29.43
CA ALA A 224 18.72 -34.47 -28.80
C ALA A 224 17.83 -33.41 -29.48
N GLY A 225 17.57 -33.56 -30.78
CA GLY A 225 16.74 -32.64 -31.58
C GLY A 225 15.22 -32.88 -31.49
N LEU A 226 14.77 -33.79 -30.61
CA LEU A 226 13.37 -34.17 -30.51
C LEU A 226 12.50 -33.01 -30.01
N GLN A 227 11.40 -32.75 -30.71
CA GLN A 227 10.41 -31.72 -30.40
C GLN A 227 9.09 -32.32 -29.90
N GLN A 228 8.66 -33.45 -30.48
CA GLN A 228 7.41 -34.11 -30.10
C GLN A 228 7.65 -35.57 -29.76
N LEU A 229 7.12 -36.01 -28.62
CA LEU A 229 7.21 -37.38 -28.14
C LEU A 229 5.83 -37.88 -27.70
N ASP A 230 5.31 -38.90 -28.40
CA ASP A 230 4.11 -39.63 -27.99
C ASP A 230 4.49 -41.06 -27.61
N VAL A 231 4.34 -41.39 -26.33
CA VAL A 231 4.52 -42.73 -25.76
C VAL A 231 3.25 -43.19 -25.04
N SER A 232 2.09 -42.65 -25.43
CA SER A 232 0.80 -42.98 -24.84
C SER A 232 0.40 -44.45 -25.04
N HIS A 233 -0.51 -44.95 -24.21
CA HIS A 233 -1.02 -46.32 -24.32
C HIS A 233 0.10 -47.38 -24.29
N ASN A 234 0.93 -47.30 -23.24
CA ASN A 234 1.99 -48.25 -22.94
C ASN A 234 1.86 -48.75 -21.48
N GLN A 235 2.89 -49.39 -20.95
CA GLN A 235 2.92 -49.93 -19.58
C GLN A 235 4.05 -49.29 -18.75
N LEU A 236 4.44 -48.05 -19.09
CA LEU A 236 5.57 -47.36 -18.47
C LEU A 236 5.31 -47.12 -16.99
N THR A 237 6.30 -47.43 -16.15
CA THR A 237 6.25 -47.19 -14.70
C THR A 237 7.07 -45.97 -14.28
N THR A 238 8.08 -45.62 -15.08
CA THR A 238 8.96 -44.47 -14.91
C THR A 238 9.28 -43.84 -16.27
N MET A 239 9.64 -42.56 -16.26
CA MET A 239 10.24 -41.85 -17.39
C MET A 239 11.76 -41.73 -17.18
N PRO A 240 12.56 -41.56 -18.25
CA PRO A 240 13.98 -41.26 -18.14
C PRO A 240 14.21 -39.98 -17.33
N ILE A 241 15.37 -39.88 -16.69
CA ILE A 241 15.68 -38.79 -15.75
C ILE A 241 15.76 -37.45 -16.49
N THR A 242 16.32 -37.47 -17.70
CA THR A 242 16.49 -36.32 -18.58
C THR A 242 15.75 -36.54 -19.88
N LEU A 243 14.84 -35.63 -20.21
CA LEU A 243 14.22 -35.55 -21.53
C LEU A 243 14.99 -34.56 -22.41
N PRO A 244 15.00 -34.71 -23.74
CA PRO A 244 15.65 -33.75 -24.62
C PRO A 244 15.07 -32.34 -24.42
N GLU A 245 15.94 -31.33 -24.33
CA GLU A 245 15.52 -29.94 -24.01
C GLU A 245 14.61 -29.32 -25.08
N GLY A 246 14.69 -29.81 -26.32
CA GLY A 246 13.89 -29.35 -27.45
C GLY A 246 12.43 -29.79 -27.44
N VAL A 247 12.02 -30.70 -26.54
CA VAL A 247 10.67 -31.25 -26.51
C VAL A 247 9.66 -30.19 -26.10
N ASP A 248 8.75 -29.84 -27.01
CA ASP A 248 7.64 -28.92 -26.80
C ASP A 248 6.29 -29.61 -26.59
N ASN A 249 6.14 -30.87 -27.03
CA ASN A 249 4.92 -31.65 -26.90
C ASN A 249 5.22 -33.08 -26.43
N LEU A 250 4.69 -33.44 -25.26
CA LEU A 250 4.90 -34.74 -24.63
C LEU A 250 3.56 -35.39 -24.27
N ASP A 251 3.29 -36.56 -24.85
CA ASP A 251 2.17 -37.41 -24.47
C ASP A 251 2.68 -38.71 -23.82
N ILE A 252 2.36 -38.85 -22.54
CA ILE A 252 2.66 -40.00 -21.66
C ILE A 252 1.38 -40.58 -21.06
N SER A 253 0.22 -40.28 -21.66
CA SER A 253 -1.08 -40.72 -21.18
C SER A 253 -1.25 -42.24 -21.24
N ASN A 254 -2.19 -42.80 -20.46
CA ASN A 254 -2.52 -44.22 -20.48
C ASN A 254 -1.29 -45.12 -20.23
N ASN A 255 -0.58 -44.85 -19.13
CA ASN A 255 0.57 -45.60 -18.64
C ASN A 255 0.37 -45.97 -17.14
N GLN A 256 1.43 -46.41 -16.45
CA GLN A 256 1.38 -46.78 -15.03
C GLN A 256 2.30 -45.91 -14.15
N LEU A 257 2.57 -44.68 -14.59
CA LEU A 257 3.49 -43.76 -13.93
C LEU A 257 2.99 -43.37 -12.54
N ARG A 258 3.88 -43.40 -11.54
CA ARG A 258 3.58 -42.95 -10.17
C ARG A 258 4.02 -41.51 -9.90
N GLN A 259 4.97 -41.02 -10.69
CA GLN A 259 5.54 -39.69 -10.61
C GLN A 259 5.97 -39.24 -12.01
N LEU A 260 5.96 -37.93 -12.23
CA LEU A 260 6.59 -37.31 -13.39
C LEU A 260 8.12 -37.23 -13.19
N PRO A 261 8.92 -37.07 -14.26
CA PRO A 261 10.34 -36.77 -14.14
C PRO A 261 10.54 -35.47 -13.34
N LEU A 262 11.62 -35.42 -12.53
CA LEU A 262 11.92 -34.30 -11.65
C LEU A 262 12.19 -32.99 -12.42
N THR A 263 12.71 -33.11 -13.64
CA THR A 263 13.04 -32.00 -14.53
C THR A 263 12.32 -32.18 -15.86
N LEU A 264 11.37 -31.29 -16.14
CA LEU A 264 10.70 -31.21 -17.44
C LEU A 264 11.48 -30.23 -18.35
N PRO A 265 11.49 -30.45 -19.68
CA PRO A 265 12.11 -29.54 -20.63
C PRO A 265 11.57 -28.11 -20.50
N VAL A 266 12.45 -27.12 -20.44
CA VAL A 266 12.07 -25.70 -20.21
C VAL A 266 11.17 -25.13 -21.32
N GLY A 267 11.28 -25.67 -22.54
CA GLY A 267 10.48 -25.29 -23.70
C GLY A 267 9.14 -26.04 -23.85
N LEU A 268 8.79 -26.93 -22.90
CA LEU A 268 7.60 -27.76 -22.99
C LEU A 268 6.31 -26.91 -22.99
N ARG A 269 5.50 -27.03 -24.04
CA ARG A 269 4.22 -26.34 -24.23
C ARG A 269 3.02 -27.23 -23.93
N LYS A 270 3.10 -28.52 -24.23
CA LYS A 270 1.99 -29.46 -24.06
C LYS A 270 2.44 -30.72 -23.34
N LEU A 271 1.74 -31.06 -22.26
CA LEU A 271 1.96 -32.28 -21.48
C LEU A 271 0.65 -33.03 -21.26
N GLU A 272 0.52 -34.21 -21.87
CA GLU A 272 -0.60 -35.12 -21.64
C GLU A 272 -0.15 -36.30 -20.75
N ALA A 273 -0.68 -36.38 -19.54
CA ALA A 273 -0.34 -37.39 -18.53
C ALA A 273 -1.57 -38.03 -17.90
N ALA A 274 -2.72 -37.97 -18.58
CA ALA A 274 -3.96 -38.56 -18.14
C ALA A 274 -3.87 -40.10 -17.98
N ASN A 275 -4.73 -40.68 -17.15
CA ASN A 275 -4.84 -42.12 -16.97
C ASN A 275 -3.51 -42.77 -16.54
N ASN A 276 -2.94 -42.25 -15.45
CA ASN A 276 -1.74 -42.78 -14.82
C ASN A 276 -2.03 -43.08 -13.32
N ARG A 277 -0.99 -43.21 -12.50
CA ARG A 277 -1.08 -43.42 -11.04
C ARG A 277 -0.36 -42.33 -10.26
N LEU A 278 -0.32 -41.10 -10.80
CA LEU A 278 0.39 -39.98 -10.21
C LEU A 278 -0.24 -39.63 -8.86
N ALA A 279 0.55 -39.68 -7.79
CA ALA A 279 0.10 -39.30 -6.45
C ALA A 279 0.36 -37.82 -6.14
N GLN A 280 1.40 -37.25 -6.75
CA GLN A 280 1.82 -35.86 -6.59
C GLN A 280 2.42 -35.36 -7.91
N LEU A 281 2.42 -34.03 -8.07
CA LEU A 281 3.09 -33.32 -9.16
C LEU A 281 4.35 -32.61 -8.61
N PRO A 282 5.36 -32.32 -9.46
CA PRO A 282 6.52 -31.53 -9.07
C PRO A 282 6.12 -30.10 -8.68
N ASP A 283 6.91 -29.48 -7.80
CA ASP A 283 6.65 -28.12 -7.30
C ASP A 283 6.92 -27.02 -8.34
N SER A 284 7.60 -27.33 -9.45
CA SER A 284 7.89 -26.41 -10.55
C SER A 284 7.53 -27.04 -11.89
N PHE A 285 7.00 -26.19 -12.79
CA PHE A 285 6.67 -26.55 -14.16
C PHE A 285 7.34 -25.57 -15.13
N PRO A 286 7.59 -25.97 -16.39
CA PRO A 286 8.13 -25.08 -17.42
C PRO A 286 7.24 -23.84 -17.61
N PRO A 287 7.83 -22.64 -17.74
CA PRO A 287 7.06 -21.39 -17.90
C PRO A 287 6.35 -21.30 -19.26
N ALA A 288 6.80 -22.09 -20.25
CA ALA A 288 6.21 -22.14 -21.58
C ALA A 288 4.99 -23.08 -21.69
N LEU A 289 4.58 -23.73 -20.60
CA LEU A 289 3.53 -24.75 -20.62
C LEU A 289 2.14 -24.13 -20.83
N GLU A 290 1.46 -24.53 -21.90
CA GLU A 290 0.15 -24.05 -22.35
C GLU A 290 -0.98 -25.06 -22.14
N TRP A 291 -0.66 -26.36 -22.09
CA TRP A 291 -1.65 -27.41 -21.93
C TRP A 291 -1.12 -28.51 -21.01
N LEU A 292 -1.90 -28.83 -19.99
CA LEU A 292 -1.63 -29.92 -19.07
C LEU A 292 -2.86 -30.78 -18.88
N ASP A 293 -2.75 -32.09 -19.13
CA ASP A 293 -3.78 -33.04 -18.75
C ASP A 293 -3.23 -34.05 -17.72
N VAL A 294 -3.79 -34.01 -16.51
CA VAL A 294 -3.48 -34.93 -15.41
C VAL A 294 -4.74 -35.65 -14.91
N SER A 295 -5.76 -35.74 -15.75
CA SER A 295 -7.04 -36.36 -15.42
C SER A 295 -6.89 -37.86 -15.12
N ASN A 296 -7.77 -38.41 -14.30
CA ASN A 296 -7.78 -39.84 -13.94
C ASN A 296 -6.44 -40.31 -13.34
N ASN A 297 -6.00 -39.60 -12.29
CA ASN A 297 -4.80 -39.91 -11.51
C ASN A 297 -5.16 -40.10 -10.02
N ARG A 298 -4.17 -40.04 -9.12
CA ARG A 298 -4.33 -40.17 -7.67
C ARG A 298 -3.90 -38.90 -6.93
N LEU A 299 -4.06 -37.73 -7.55
CA LEU A 299 -3.63 -36.46 -7.00
C LEU A 299 -4.55 -36.02 -5.85
N SER A 300 -3.95 -35.62 -4.74
CA SER A 300 -4.67 -35.07 -3.58
C SER A 300 -4.67 -33.53 -3.52
N ARG A 301 -3.78 -32.89 -4.28
CA ARG A 301 -3.65 -31.43 -4.45
C ARG A 301 -2.90 -31.10 -5.74
N LEU A 302 -3.02 -29.86 -6.21
CA LEU A 302 -2.16 -29.28 -7.26
C LEU A 302 -1.14 -28.30 -6.63
N PRO A 303 0.10 -28.22 -7.16
CA PRO A 303 1.11 -27.27 -6.70
C PRO A 303 0.78 -25.83 -7.17
N GLN A 304 1.15 -24.82 -6.39
CA GLN A 304 0.75 -23.43 -6.68
C GLN A 304 1.43 -22.84 -7.94
N SER A 305 2.64 -23.28 -8.26
CA SER A 305 3.43 -22.82 -9.40
C SER A 305 2.73 -23.00 -10.75
N ILE A 306 1.88 -24.03 -10.86
CA ILE A 306 1.18 -24.40 -12.09
C ILE A 306 0.16 -23.35 -12.54
N PHE A 307 -0.30 -22.50 -11.61
CA PHE A 307 -1.31 -21.47 -11.87
C PHE A 307 -0.72 -20.15 -12.40
N ASN A 308 0.60 -20.05 -12.49
CA ASN A 308 1.28 -18.88 -13.06
C ASN A 308 1.42 -18.96 -14.59
N ASN A 309 1.06 -20.10 -15.19
CA ASN A 309 1.22 -20.36 -16.63
C ASN A 309 -0.06 -20.02 -17.41
N PHE A 310 0.06 -19.56 -18.65
CA PHE A 310 -1.12 -19.31 -19.51
C PHE A 310 -1.54 -20.60 -20.20
N GLY A 311 -2.80 -21.05 -20.06
CA GLY A 311 -3.18 -22.33 -20.65
C GLY A 311 -4.47 -22.98 -20.15
N ALA A 312 -4.57 -24.30 -20.34
CA ALA A 312 -5.63 -25.13 -19.77
C ALA A 312 -5.06 -26.33 -18.99
N ILE A 313 -5.66 -26.64 -17.85
CA ILE A 313 -5.35 -27.77 -16.97
C ILE A 313 -6.58 -28.66 -16.88
N MET A 314 -6.49 -29.88 -17.39
CA MET A 314 -7.48 -30.93 -17.15
C MET A 314 -7.05 -31.72 -15.91
N ALA A 315 -7.88 -31.73 -14.87
CA ALA A 315 -7.54 -32.39 -13.59
C ALA A 315 -8.68 -33.29 -13.09
N GLU A 316 -9.62 -33.65 -13.95
CA GLU A 316 -10.83 -34.40 -13.60
C GLU A 316 -10.52 -35.78 -13.00
N ASN A 317 -11.44 -36.29 -12.17
CA ASN A 317 -11.36 -37.63 -11.58
C ASN A 317 -10.05 -37.87 -10.80
N ASN A 318 -9.71 -36.95 -9.90
CA ASN A 318 -8.61 -37.08 -8.96
C ASN A 318 -9.16 -36.99 -7.52
N PRO A 319 -8.59 -37.74 -6.55
CA PRO A 319 -9.03 -37.72 -5.16
C PRO A 319 -8.52 -36.46 -4.42
N PHE A 320 -8.88 -35.27 -4.90
CA PHE A 320 -8.47 -34.02 -4.27
C PHE A 320 -9.05 -33.90 -2.86
N THR A 321 -8.24 -33.37 -1.94
CA THR A 321 -8.72 -33.04 -0.59
C THR A 321 -9.68 -31.85 -0.63
N GLU A 322 -10.64 -31.80 0.30
CA GLU A 322 -11.58 -30.67 0.45
C GLU A 322 -10.86 -29.31 0.49
N GLN A 323 -9.78 -29.23 1.28
CA GLN A 323 -8.97 -28.02 1.40
C GLN A 323 -8.28 -27.63 0.09
N ALA A 324 -7.74 -28.60 -0.65
CA ALA A 324 -7.11 -28.32 -1.94
C ALA A 324 -8.12 -27.81 -2.95
N MET A 325 -9.30 -28.43 -3.02
CA MET A 325 -10.39 -27.98 -3.89
C MET A 325 -10.86 -26.57 -3.56
N HIS A 326 -11.01 -26.24 -2.27
CA HIS A 326 -11.37 -24.90 -1.84
C HIS A 326 -10.33 -23.83 -2.24
N ASN A 327 -9.04 -24.12 -2.05
CA ASN A 327 -7.96 -23.22 -2.43
C ASN A 327 -7.91 -23.01 -3.95
N LEU A 328 -8.15 -24.08 -4.72
CA LEU A 328 -8.12 -24.06 -6.18
C LEU A 328 -9.27 -23.23 -6.75
N GLN A 329 -10.48 -23.41 -6.22
CA GLN A 329 -11.63 -22.63 -6.66
C GLN A 329 -11.47 -21.15 -6.30
N THR A 330 -10.98 -20.84 -5.09
CA THR A 330 -10.69 -19.45 -4.69
C THR A 330 -9.68 -18.79 -5.63
N LEU A 331 -8.71 -19.55 -6.14
CA LEU A 331 -7.68 -19.05 -7.05
C LEU A 331 -8.20 -18.86 -8.49
N VAL A 332 -8.84 -19.88 -9.07
CA VAL A 332 -9.35 -19.86 -10.46
C VAL A 332 -10.51 -18.88 -10.61
N SER A 333 -11.29 -18.74 -9.55
CA SER A 333 -12.34 -17.76 -9.45
C SER A 333 -11.83 -16.46 -8.84
N ALA A 334 -10.63 -15.96 -9.10
CA ALA A 334 -10.25 -14.58 -8.74
C ALA A 334 -10.49 -13.63 -9.93
N LEU A 335 -10.94 -12.39 -9.71
CA LEU A 335 -11.36 -11.47 -10.80
C LEU A 335 -10.17 -11.01 -11.65
N ASP A 336 -8.97 -11.10 -11.08
CA ASP A 336 -7.67 -10.85 -11.67
C ASP A 336 -6.93 -12.15 -12.04
N TYR A 337 -7.58 -13.31 -11.93
CA TYR A 337 -7.01 -14.56 -12.38
C TYR A 337 -6.76 -14.50 -13.89
N ARG A 338 -5.47 -14.54 -14.24
CA ARG A 338 -4.96 -14.66 -15.62
C ARG A 338 -4.30 -16.01 -15.86
N GLY A 339 -4.35 -16.90 -14.87
CA GLY A 339 -3.78 -18.24 -14.93
C GLY A 339 -4.61 -19.18 -15.80
N PRO A 340 -4.29 -20.48 -15.79
CA PRO A 340 -4.87 -21.42 -16.74
C PRO A 340 -6.31 -21.81 -16.39
N GLN A 341 -7.14 -22.14 -17.39
CA GLN A 341 -8.48 -22.70 -17.16
C GLN A 341 -8.36 -24.09 -16.54
N VAL A 342 -9.04 -24.36 -15.43
CA VAL A 342 -8.93 -25.65 -14.73
C VAL A 342 -10.28 -26.38 -14.75
N TYR A 343 -10.25 -27.65 -15.14
CA TYR A 343 -11.44 -28.50 -15.31
C TYR A 343 -11.46 -29.63 -14.26
N PHE A 344 -12.62 -29.84 -13.63
CA PHE A 344 -12.85 -30.78 -12.53
C PHE A 344 -14.15 -31.59 -12.74
N SER A 345 -14.32 -32.69 -11.98
CA SER A 345 -15.53 -33.51 -12.07
C SER A 345 -16.68 -32.99 -11.18
N GLN A 346 -17.91 -33.34 -11.54
CA GLN A 346 -19.13 -32.97 -10.81
C GLN A 346 -19.21 -33.55 -9.38
N ALA A 347 -18.49 -34.64 -9.07
CA ALA A 347 -18.44 -35.21 -7.73
C ALA A 347 -17.46 -34.45 -6.81
N ASP A 348 -16.47 -33.76 -7.39
CA ASP A 348 -15.45 -32.99 -6.65
C ASP A 348 -16.02 -31.65 -6.12
N THR A 349 -17.11 -31.16 -6.71
CA THR A 349 -17.82 -29.94 -6.28
C THR A 349 -18.73 -30.15 -5.06
N ASP A 350 -19.21 -31.37 -4.82
CA ASP A 350 -20.18 -31.65 -3.74
C ASP A 350 -19.54 -31.67 -2.34
N LEU A 351 -18.23 -31.94 -2.24
CA LEU A 351 -17.41 -31.93 -1.02
C LEU A 351 -17.27 -30.54 -0.36
N MET A 352 -17.65 -29.47 -1.06
CA MET A 352 -17.42 -28.06 -0.66
C MET A 352 -18.48 -27.48 0.31
N SER A 353 -19.52 -28.24 0.65
CA SER A 353 -20.70 -27.74 1.38
C SER A 353 -20.60 -27.81 2.92
N GLN A 354 -19.43 -28.07 3.52
CA GLN A 354 -19.33 -28.40 4.97
C GLN A 354 -19.09 -27.23 5.95
N ASN A 355 -18.82 -25.99 5.49
CA ASN A 355 -18.62 -24.80 6.37
C ASN A 355 -19.84 -23.86 6.51
N ILE A 356 -20.96 -24.19 5.89
CA ILE A 356 -22.19 -23.40 5.89
C ILE A 356 -22.87 -23.27 7.28
N PRO A 357 -22.84 -24.28 8.20
CA PRO A 357 -23.62 -24.21 9.44
C PRO A 357 -23.30 -23.04 10.38
N ALA A 358 -22.04 -22.54 10.39
CA ALA A 358 -21.64 -21.43 11.25
C ALA A 358 -22.14 -20.05 10.74
N TYR A 359 -22.21 -19.86 9.43
CA TYR A 359 -22.74 -18.65 8.81
C TYR A 359 -24.27 -18.60 8.84
N GLU A 360 -24.93 -19.74 8.70
CA GLU A 360 -26.39 -19.85 8.65
C GLU A 360 -27.09 -19.29 9.89
N ALA A 361 -26.51 -19.47 11.08
CA ALA A 361 -27.07 -18.92 12.32
C ALA A 361 -27.05 -17.37 12.31
N ALA A 362 -25.93 -16.77 11.91
CA ALA A 362 -25.78 -15.32 11.82
C ALA A 362 -26.67 -14.72 10.72
N TRP A 363 -26.73 -15.37 9.56
CA TRP A 363 -27.56 -14.94 8.44
C TRP A 363 -29.05 -15.05 8.72
N SER A 364 -29.48 -16.12 9.40
CA SER A 364 -30.87 -16.29 9.83
C SER A 364 -31.27 -15.20 10.83
N SER A 365 -30.43 -14.95 11.85
CA SER A 365 -30.66 -13.85 12.80
C SER A 365 -30.70 -12.47 12.12
N TRP A 366 -29.88 -12.26 11.09
CA TRP A 366 -29.88 -11.02 10.32
C TRP A 366 -31.11 -10.86 9.43
N ILE A 367 -31.65 -11.94 8.85
CA ILE A 367 -32.93 -11.88 8.12
C ILE A 367 -34.09 -11.63 9.10
N GLU A 368 -34.08 -12.24 10.29
CA GLU A 368 -35.14 -12.08 11.29
C GLU A 368 -35.20 -10.67 11.89
N SER A 369 -34.05 -9.99 12.00
CA SER A 369 -33.99 -8.60 12.48
C SER A 369 -34.38 -7.57 11.42
N ALA A 370 -34.73 -7.99 10.20
CA ALA A 370 -35.05 -7.10 9.10
C ALA A 370 -36.42 -6.40 9.29
N PRO A 371 -36.53 -5.11 8.91
CA PRO A 371 -37.82 -4.50 8.62
C PRO A 371 -38.59 -5.34 7.59
N THR A 372 -39.93 -5.40 7.71
CA THR A 372 -40.79 -6.18 6.81
C THR A 372 -40.62 -5.85 5.33
N THR A 373 -40.16 -4.64 5.00
CA THR A 373 -39.87 -4.17 3.64
C THR A 373 -38.48 -4.57 3.12
N GLU A 374 -37.56 -5.03 3.98
CA GLU A 374 -36.17 -5.37 3.64
C GLU A 374 -35.89 -6.88 3.72
N ALA A 375 -36.71 -7.65 4.45
CA ALA A 375 -36.50 -9.08 4.68
C ALA A 375 -36.31 -9.91 3.39
N ALA A 376 -37.03 -9.56 2.31
CA ALA A 376 -36.87 -10.21 1.01
C ALA A 376 -35.50 -9.91 0.39
N ASN A 377 -34.98 -8.69 0.53
CA ASN A 377 -33.68 -8.30 0.01
C ASN A 377 -32.54 -8.92 0.82
N ARG A 378 -32.69 -9.04 2.15
CA ARG A 378 -31.71 -9.76 2.99
C ARG A 378 -31.65 -11.24 2.63
N ARG A 379 -32.78 -11.87 2.28
CA ARG A 379 -32.79 -13.25 1.76
C ARG A 379 -31.99 -13.36 0.45
N ILE A 380 -32.20 -12.44 -0.49
CA ILE A 380 -31.42 -12.39 -1.74
C ILE A 380 -29.92 -12.19 -1.43
N ALA A 381 -29.57 -11.31 -0.49
CA ALA A 381 -28.18 -11.12 -0.08
C ALA A 381 -27.56 -12.41 0.50
N VAL A 382 -28.30 -13.11 1.36
CA VAL A 382 -27.86 -14.42 1.91
C VAL A 382 -27.72 -15.45 0.80
N ASP A 383 -28.65 -15.51 -0.16
CA ASP A 383 -28.55 -16.43 -1.28
C ASP A 383 -27.31 -16.11 -2.15
N ARG A 384 -26.96 -14.84 -2.36
CA ARG A 384 -25.70 -14.44 -3.02
C ARG A 384 -24.46 -14.80 -2.21
N MET A 385 -24.52 -14.71 -0.88
CA MET A 385 -23.42 -15.14 0.00
C MET A 385 -23.27 -16.67 0.01
N ARG A 386 -24.38 -17.41 0.00
CA ARG A 386 -24.39 -18.87 -0.18
C ARG A 386 -23.79 -19.22 -1.53
N ASP A 387 -24.29 -18.61 -2.61
CA ASP A 387 -23.78 -18.80 -3.96
C ASP A 387 -22.28 -18.53 -4.04
N TYR A 388 -21.82 -17.42 -3.45
CA TYR A 388 -20.39 -17.10 -3.33
C TYR A 388 -19.59 -18.17 -2.59
N LEU A 389 -20.12 -18.74 -1.50
CA LEU A 389 -19.48 -19.81 -0.73
C LEU A 389 -19.48 -21.16 -1.45
N HIS A 390 -20.55 -21.50 -2.17
CA HIS A 390 -20.70 -22.80 -2.85
C HIS A 390 -20.01 -22.82 -4.21
N ASN A 391 -20.17 -21.75 -4.98
CA ASN A 391 -19.70 -21.67 -6.36
C ASN A 391 -18.34 -20.96 -6.48
N GLY A 392 -17.82 -20.43 -5.37
CA GLY A 392 -16.52 -19.78 -5.28
C GLY A 392 -16.45 -18.59 -6.23
N GLY A 393 -17.09 -17.47 -5.87
CA GLY A 393 -17.14 -16.30 -6.73
C GLY A 393 -15.87 -15.44 -6.68
N ASN A 394 -15.57 -14.76 -7.79
CA ASN A 394 -14.46 -13.79 -7.88
C ASN A 394 -14.71 -12.47 -7.17
N HIS A 395 -15.96 -12.20 -6.87
CA HIS A 395 -16.43 -11.08 -6.09
C HIS A 395 -17.74 -11.46 -5.42
N LEU A 396 -17.95 -10.93 -4.22
CA LEU A 396 -19.22 -11.00 -3.54
C LEU A 396 -19.99 -9.72 -3.85
N ASP A 397 -21.03 -9.81 -4.69
CA ASP A 397 -21.90 -8.68 -5.04
C ASP A 397 -23.19 -8.67 -4.22
N LEU A 398 -23.26 -7.77 -3.26
CA LEU A 398 -24.43 -7.45 -2.44
C LEU A 398 -24.96 -6.05 -2.74
N GLY A 399 -24.63 -5.47 -3.90
CA GLY A 399 -25.06 -4.15 -4.33
C GLY A 399 -26.52 -4.11 -4.81
N ASN A 400 -27.10 -2.90 -4.74
CA ASN A 400 -28.45 -2.58 -5.21
C ASN A 400 -29.58 -3.43 -4.58
N LEU A 401 -29.43 -3.77 -3.31
CA LEU A 401 -30.39 -4.56 -2.54
C LEU A 401 -31.16 -3.72 -1.51
N TYR A 402 -30.97 -2.39 -1.49
CA TYR A 402 -31.57 -1.48 -0.52
C TYR A 402 -31.35 -1.91 0.94
N LEU A 403 -30.19 -2.53 1.22
CA LEU A 403 -29.86 -3.02 2.55
C LEU A 403 -29.59 -1.86 3.52
N THR A 404 -30.10 -1.95 4.75
CA THR A 404 -29.86 -0.94 5.80
C THR A 404 -28.67 -1.29 6.70
N SER A 405 -28.31 -2.58 6.73
CA SER A 405 -27.16 -3.13 7.48
C SER A 405 -26.56 -4.31 6.72
N LEU A 406 -25.41 -4.82 7.17
CA LEU A 406 -24.81 -6.07 6.73
C LEU A 406 -24.79 -7.07 7.91
N PRO A 407 -24.70 -8.39 7.66
CA PRO A 407 -24.55 -9.35 8.75
C PRO A 407 -23.18 -9.22 9.42
N ASP A 408 -23.10 -9.57 10.71
CA ASP A 408 -21.85 -9.57 11.48
C ASP A 408 -20.83 -10.59 10.95
N ALA A 409 -21.30 -11.62 10.24
CA ALA A 409 -20.47 -12.67 9.65
C ALA A 409 -20.53 -12.63 8.12
N LEU A 410 -19.59 -11.89 7.53
CA LEU A 410 -19.28 -11.99 6.10
C LEU A 410 -18.32 -13.17 5.84
N PRO A 411 -18.33 -13.77 4.64
CA PRO A 411 -17.37 -14.82 4.30
C PRO A 411 -15.92 -14.31 4.43
N GLY A 412 -15.08 -15.05 5.18
CA GLY A 412 -13.73 -14.59 5.54
C GLY A 412 -12.70 -14.61 4.39
N ASN A 413 -13.01 -15.32 3.31
CA ASN A 413 -12.19 -15.42 2.10
C ASN A 413 -12.48 -14.32 1.06
N VAL A 414 -13.36 -13.36 1.36
CA VAL A 414 -13.74 -12.29 0.41
C VAL A 414 -12.55 -11.37 0.13
N THR A 415 -12.10 -11.37 -1.11
CA THR A 415 -11.04 -10.47 -1.62
C THR A 415 -11.62 -9.28 -2.41
N PHE A 416 -12.82 -9.42 -2.97
CA PHE A 416 -13.55 -8.37 -3.67
C PHE A 416 -14.99 -8.33 -3.17
N LEU A 417 -15.37 -7.24 -2.51
CA LEU A 417 -16.73 -6.98 -2.02
C LEU A 417 -17.37 -5.79 -2.73
N ILE A 418 -18.54 -6.00 -3.34
CA ILE A 418 -19.40 -4.96 -3.89
C ILE A 418 -20.64 -4.84 -3.00
N ILE A 419 -20.82 -3.71 -2.34
CA ILE A 419 -21.98 -3.39 -1.48
C ILE A 419 -22.57 -2.02 -1.85
N SER A 420 -22.32 -1.57 -3.07
CA SER A 420 -22.73 -0.26 -3.58
C SER A 420 -24.23 -0.17 -3.89
N GLY A 421 -24.82 1.02 -3.77
CA GLY A 421 -26.24 1.24 -4.09
C GLY A 421 -27.19 0.67 -3.03
N ASN A 422 -26.78 0.67 -1.77
CA ASN A 422 -27.61 0.27 -0.63
C ASN A 422 -27.95 1.48 0.25
N GLN A 423 -28.50 1.26 1.44
CA GLN A 423 -28.87 2.29 2.43
C GLN A 423 -28.04 2.13 3.72
N LEU A 424 -26.83 1.59 3.61
CA LEU A 424 -25.97 1.31 4.75
C LEU A 424 -25.55 2.61 5.44
N THR A 425 -25.64 2.63 6.77
CA THR A 425 -25.19 3.77 7.60
C THR A 425 -23.84 3.51 8.28
N GLU A 426 -23.47 2.24 8.41
CA GLU A 426 -22.22 1.73 8.96
C GLU A 426 -21.78 0.45 8.23
N LEU A 427 -20.50 0.10 8.37
CA LEU A 427 -19.92 -1.16 7.90
C LEU A 427 -19.61 -2.06 9.10
N PRO A 428 -19.64 -3.39 8.94
CA PRO A 428 -19.29 -4.32 10.01
C PRO A 428 -17.82 -4.15 10.40
N GLN A 429 -17.52 -4.37 11.68
CA GLN A 429 -16.17 -4.31 12.23
C GLN A 429 -15.85 -5.63 12.96
N PRO A 430 -14.76 -6.35 12.59
CA PRO A 430 -13.80 -6.03 11.54
C PRO A 430 -14.29 -6.38 10.11
N LEU A 431 -13.71 -5.73 9.10
CA LEU A 431 -13.85 -6.16 7.71
C LEU A 431 -13.01 -7.43 7.44
N PRO A 432 -13.31 -8.22 6.39
CA PRO A 432 -12.51 -9.40 6.04
C PRO A 432 -11.01 -9.07 5.86
N GLU A 433 -10.14 -9.81 6.52
CA GLU A 433 -8.69 -9.51 6.58
C GLU A 433 -7.98 -9.61 5.22
N ASN A 434 -8.50 -10.41 4.28
CA ASN A 434 -7.94 -10.62 2.95
C ASN A 434 -8.53 -9.68 1.88
N LEU A 435 -9.37 -8.73 2.29
CA LEU A 435 -10.08 -7.84 1.37
C LEU A 435 -9.10 -6.95 0.60
N ARG A 436 -9.15 -7.01 -0.73
CA ARG A 436 -8.31 -6.22 -1.64
C ARG A 436 -9.09 -5.11 -2.34
N GLN A 437 -10.37 -5.36 -2.64
CA GLN A 437 -11.23 -4.42 -3.34
C GLN A 437 -12.55 -4.26 -2.60
N LEU A 438 -12.88 -3.02 -2.25
CA LEU A 438 -14.12 -2.68 -1.56
C LEU A 438 -14.86 -1.57 -2.31
N PHE A 439 -16.07 -1.89 -2.77
CA PHE A 439 -16.95 -0.95 -3.47
C PHE A 439 -18.19 -0.69 -2.62
N VAL A 440 -18.22 0.47 -1.98
CA VAL A 440 -19.27 0.93 -1.05
C VAL A 440 -19.96 2.21 -1.53
N GLN A 441 -19.75 2.63 -2.79
CA GLN A 441 -20.33 3.86 -3.31
C GLN A 441 -21.87 3.89 -3.27
N ARG A 442 -22.48 5.07 -3.19
CA ARG A 442 -23.94 5.28 -3.15
C ARG A 442 -24.60 4.55 -1.97
N ASN A 443 -24.15 4.90 -0.77
CA ASN A 443 -24.74 4.47 0.51
C ASN A 443 -24.97 5.72 1.39
N SER A 444 -25.30 5.52 2.67
CA SER A 444 -25.51 6.58 3.65
C SER A 444 -24.46 6.53 4.78
N LEU A 445 -23.24 6.05 4.48
CA LEU A 445 -22.20 5.83 5.49
C LEU A 445 -21.75 7.16 6.08
N ASN A 446 -21.72 7.25 7.42
CA ASN A 446 -21.22 8.44 8.12
C ASN A 446 -19.71 8.37 8.42
N ALA A 447 -19.18 7.15 8.56
CA ALA A 447 -17.77 6.87 8.79
C ALA A 447 -17.38 5.51 8.18
N LEU A 448 -16.08 5.34 7.92
CA LEU A 448 -15.48 4.04 7.63
C LEU A 448 -14.98 3.39 8.93
N PRO A 449 -14.72 2.07 8.95
CA PRO A 449 -14.08 1.41 10.08
C PRO A 449 -12.74 2.06 10.46
N ASP A 450 -12.45 2.15 11.76
CA ASP A 450 -11.22 2.78 12.28
C ASP A 450 -9.95 2.07 11.78
N THR A 451 -10.04 0.76 11.54
CA THR A 451 -8.96 -0.06 10.97
C THR A 451 -9.41 -0.67 9.66
N LEU A 452 -8.79 -0.26 8.56
CA LEU A 452 -8.97 -0.88 7.25
C LEU A 452 -7.96 -2.04 7.08
N PRO A 453 -8.31 -3.12 6.36
CA PRO A 453 -7.38 -4.22 6.10
C PRO A 453 -6.11 -3.77 5.35
N GLU A 454 -4.93 -4.20 5.80
CA GLU A 454 -3.64 -3.89 5.16
C GLU A 454 -3.50 -4.48 3.73
N SER A 455 -4.30 -5.50 3.42
CA SER A 455 -4.41 -6.09 2.07
C SER A 455 -5.16 -5.21 1.08
N LEU A 456 -5.86 -4.16 1.54
CA LEU A 456 -6.71 -3.34 0.68
C LEU A 456 -5.88 -2.60 -0.38
N ARG A 457 -6.35 -2.62 -1.62
CA ARG A 457 -5.72 -1.97 -2.79
C ARG A 457 -6.67 -0.97 -3.46
N ILE A 458 -7.97 -1.25 -3.47
CA ILE A 458 -8.98 -0.40 -4.09
C ILE A 458 -10.12 -0.16 -3.09
N LEU A 459 -10.42 1.11 -2.80
CA LEU A 459 -11.54 1.53 -1.97
C LEU A 459 -12.38 2.59 -2.70
N MET A 460 -13.56 2.20 -3.16
CA MET A 460 -14.53 3.08 -3.80
C MET A 460 -15.66 3.40 -2.81
N ALA A 461 -15.63 4.58 -2.21
CA ALA A 461 -16.57 5.04 -1.19
C ALA A 461 -17.21 6.40 -1.53
N SER A 462 -17.34 6.70 -2.82
CA SER A 462 -17.98 7.92 -3.29
C SER A 462 -19.50 7.95 -3.05
N ASP A 463 -20.11 9.13 -3.11
CA ASP A 463 -21.55 9.33 -2.90
C ASP A 463 -22.04 8.74 -1.57
N ASN A 464 -21.44 9.15 -0.46
CA ASN A 464 -21.80 8.76 0.91
C ASN A 464 -21.97 10.02 1.80
N HIS A 465 -21.99 9.84 3.13
CA HIS A 465 -22.08 10.93 4.10
C HIS A 465 -20.84 11.00 5.02
N LEU A 466 -19.70 10.51 4.53
CA LEU A 466 -18.47 10.43 5.31
C LEU A 466 -18.06 11.83 5.78
N SER A 467 -17.94 12.00 7.10
CA SER A 467 -17.47 13.25 7.72
C SER A 467 -15.96 13.26 7.94
N SER A 468 -15.34 12.09 8.03
CA SER A 468 -13.90 11.90 8.23
C SER A 468 -13.45 10.57 7.62
N LEU A 469 -12.13 10.43 7.44
CA LEU A 469 -11.48 9.17 7.08
C LEU A 469 -10.68 8.63 8.28
N PRO A 470 -10.37 7.32 8.31
CA PRO A 470 -9.49 6.75 9.32
C PRO A 470 -8.10 7.40 9.31
N GLU A 471 -7.46 7.55 10.48
CA GLU A 471 -6.12 8.16 10.59
C GLU A 471 -5.05 7.37 9.83
N HIS A 472 -5.24 6.06 9.71
CA HIS A 472 -4.34 5.14 9.05
C HIS A 472 -5.00 4.55 7.80
N VAL A 473 -4.73 5.17 6.66
CA VAL A 473 -5.05 4.59 5.35
C VAL A 473 -3.95 3.58 4.98
N PRO A 474 -4.29 2.35 4.54
CA PRO A 474 -3.29 1.34 4.19
C PRO A 474 -2.28 1.85 3.15
N PRO A 475 -0.95 1.71 3.38
CA PRO A 475 0.07 2.27 2.50
C PRO A 475 0.08 1.61 1.11
N GLY A 476 -0.41 0.38 1.00
CA GLY A 476 -0.53 -0.35 -0.26
C GLY A 476 -1.72 0.07 -1.14
N LEU A 477 -2.53 1.04 -0.72
CA LEU A 477 -3.73 1.44 -1.43
C LEU A 477 -3.37 2.11 -2.77
N LEU A 478 -3.85 1.54 -3.88
CA LEU A 478 -3.60 2.01 -5.25
C LEU A 478 -4.68 2.97 -5.73
N ARG A 479 -5.92 2.80 -5.26
CA ARG A 479 -7.04 3.66 -5.66
C ARG A 479 -7.98 3.93 -4.50
N LEU A 480 -8.20 5.21 -4.21
CA LEU A 480 -9.12 5.71 -3.19
C LEU A 480 -10.08 6.70 -3.82
N ASP A 481 -11.36 6.36 -3.91
CA ASP A 481 -12.39 7.32 -4.33
C ASP A 481 -13.33 7.60 -3.18
N VAL A 482 -13.24 8.80 -2.60
CA VAL A 482 -14.10 9.30 -1.54
C VAL A 482 -14.81 10.58 -2.00
N SER A 483 -14.99 10.74 -3.30
CA SER A 483 -15.66 11.90 -3.88
C SER A 483 -17.15 11.99 -3.50
N SER A 484 -17.74 13.18 -3.57
CA SER A 484 -19.14 13.42 -3.20
C SER A 484 -19.48 12.95 -1.77
N ASN A 485 -18.64 13.32 -0.80
CA ASN A 485 -18.85 13.08 0.62
C ASN A 485 -18.94 14.41 1.39
N ARG A 486 -18.82 14.37 2.72
CA ARG A 486 -18.88 15.54 3.62
C ARG A 486 -17.54 15.77 4.33
N LEU A 487 -16.43 15.36 3.72
CA LEU A 487 -15.08 15.52 4.27
C LEU A 487 -14.69 17.00 4.28
N ILE A 488 -14.12 17.43 5.41
CA ILE A 488 -13.67 18.82 5.62
C ILE A 488 -12.14 18.87 5.71
N HIS A 489 -11.54 17.80 6.21
CA HIS A 489 -10.10 17.56 6.32
C HIS A 489 -9.76 16.18 5.74
N LEU A 490 -8.46 15.90 5.66
CA LEU A 490 -7.93 14.61 5.23
C LEU A 490 -6.82 14.14 6.19
N PRO A 491 -6.65 12.83 6.40
CA PRO A 491 -5.55 12.31 7.20
C PRO A 491 -4.21 12.51 6.49
N GLU A 492 -3.16 12.83 7.25
CA GLU A 492 -1.79 13.01 6.73
C GLU A 492 -1.26 11.74 6.04
N SER A 493 -1.75 10.55 6.44
CA SER A 493 -1.35 9.29 5.81
C SER A 493 -1.63 9.24 4.31
N ILE A 494 -2.57 10.05 3.80
CA ILE A 494 -2.83 10.16 2.35
C ILE A 494 -1.59 10.68 1.62
N LEU A 495 -0.83 11.62 2.19
CA LEU A 495 0.39 12.13 1.56
C LEU A 495 1.52 11.10 1.49
N HIS A 496 1.44 10.04 2.30
CA HIS A 496 2.43 8.96 2.35
C HIS A 496 2.11 7.78 1.45
N LEU A 497 0.99 7.81 0.72
CA LEU A 497 0.70 6.79 -0.29
C LEU A 497 1.72 6.85 -1.44
N SER A 498 1.83 5.74 -2.17
CA SER A 498 2.76 5.64 -3.30
C SER A 498 2.41 6.65 -4.40
N GLY A 499 3.42 7.12 -5.15
CA GLY A 499 3.22 8.04 -6.27
C GLY A 499 2.34 7.50 -7.40
N ILE A 500 2.15 6.17 -7.47
CA ILE A 500 1.24 5.52 -8.42
C ILE A 500 -0.22 5.51 -7.94
N SER A 501 -0.48 5.86 -6.69
CA SER A 501 -1.82 5.80 -6.11
C SER A 501 -2.68 6.97 -6.62
N ASP A 502 -3.92 6.66 -6.97
CA ASP A 502 -4.93 7.61 -7.44
C ASP A 502 -5.96 7.88 -6.33
N VAL A 503 -6.03 9.13 -5.88
CA VAL A 503 -6.86 9.57 -4.75
C VAL A 503 -7.84 10.62 -5.24
N ASN A 504 -9.14 10.31 -5.24
CA ASN A 504 -10.20 11.24 -5.60
C ASN A 504 -10.97 11.70 -4.36
N VAL A 505 -10.82 12.97 -4.00
CA VAL A 505 -11.53 13.65 -2.90
C VAL A 505 -12.44 14.76 -3.43
N SER A 506 -12.71 14.81 -4.73
CA SER A 506 -13.55 15.84 -5.36
C SER A 506 -14.97 15.88 -4.79
N ARG A 507 -15.65 17.02 -4.90
CA ARG A 507 -17.02 17.25 -4.40
C ARG A 507 -17.16 16.99 -2.89
N ASN A 508 -16.11 17.26 -2.13
CA ASN A 508 -16.15 17.36 -0.67
C ASN A 508 -16.04 18.83 -0.24
N PRO A 509 -16.67 19.24 0.86
CA PRO A 509 -16.53 20.58 1.45
C PRO A 509 -15.20 20.72 2.20
N LEU A 510 -14.07 20.41 1.55
CA LEU A 510 -12.74 20.57 2.12
C LEU A 510 -12.49 22.04 2.49
N SER A 511 -11.81 22.28 3.62
CA SER A 511 -11.52 23.65 4.03
C SER A 511 -10.57 24.33 3.04
N GLU A 512 -10.69 25.65 2.91
CA GLU A 512 -9.86 26.45 1.99
C GLU A 512 -8.36 26.24 2.25
N ARG A 513 -7.97 26.13 3.53
CA ARG A 513 -6.60 25.82 3.94
C ARG A 513 -6.14 24.46 3.40
N VAL A 514 -6.98 23.43 3.49
CA VAL A 514 -6.65 22.08 2.99
C VAL A 514 -6.49 22.10 1.47
N ILE A 515 -7.38 22.79 0.75
CA ILE A 515 -7.30 22.96 -0.71
C ILE A 515 -6.00 23.68 -1.12
N LEU A 516 -5.68 24.79 -0.44
CA LEU A 516 -4.44 25.55 -0.69
C LEU A 516 -3.19 24.71 -0.41
N ASN A 517 -3.16 24.00 0.71
CA ASN A 517 -2.03 23.14 1.07
C ASN A 517 -1.89 21.97 0.10
N LEU A 518 -2.99 21.32 -0.29
CA LEU A 518 -2.97 20.29 -1.34
C LEU A 518 -2.40 20.86 -2.64
N GLN A 519 -2.83 22.04 -3.06
CA GLN A 519 -2.30 22.69 -4.26
C GLN A 519 -0.80 22.97 -4.15
N ILE A 520 -0.32 23.53 -3.04
CA ILE A 520 1.11 23.81 -2.83
C ILE A 520 1.93 22.51 -2.84
N ILE A 521 1.45 21.47 -2.15
CA ILE A 521 2.15 20.19 -2.02
C ILE A 521 2.19 19.44 -3.35
N THR A 522 1.06 19.31 -4.05
CA THR A 522 0.99 18.51 -5.29
C THR A 522 1.63 19.21 -6.49
N THR A 523 1.82 20.53 -6.44
CA THR A 523 2.53 21.30 -7.49
C THR A 523 4.03 21.47 -7.22
N ALA A 524 4.52 21.03 -6.05
CA ALA A 524 5.94 21.06 -5.73
C ALA A 524 6.73 20.13 -6.66
N THR A 525 7.87 20.61 -7.19
CA THR A 525 8.68 19.88 -8.18
C THR A 525 9.26 18.57 -7.68
N ASN A 526 9.36 18.40 -6.37
CA ASN A 526 9.90 17.21 -5.69
C ASN A 526 8.80 16.35 -5.04
N TYR A 527 7.52 16.61 -5.32
CA TYR A 527 6.43 15.80 -4.78
C TYR A 527 6.47 14.38 -5.37
N GLN A 528 6.53 13.38 -4.50
CA GLN A 528 6.55 11.94 -4.85
C GLN A 528 5.33 11.19 -4.30
N GLY A 529 4.37 11.90 -3.70
CA GLY A 529 3.15 11.32 -3.14
C GLY A 529 2.09 11.02 -4.21
N PRO A 530 0.88 10.58 -3.81
CA PRO A 530 -0.16 10.14 -4.75
C PRO A 530 -0.68 11.27 -5.64
N GLN A 531 -1.32 10.89 -6.74
CA GLN A 531 -2.13 11.81 -7.53
C GLN A 531 -3.43 12.10 -6.78
N ILE A 532 -3.64 13.35 -6.36
CA ILE A 532 -4.83 13.76 -5.59
C ILE A 532 -5.71 14.66 -6.45
N ASN A 533 -6.90 14.16 -6.80
CA ASN A 533 -7.93 14.92 -7.49
C ASN A 533 -8.90 15.54 -6.47
N PHE A 534 -9.00 16.85 -6.46
CA PHE A 534 -9.87 17.62 -5.58
C PHE A 534 -10.60 18.71 -6.37
N THR A 535 -11.80 19.07 -5.94
CA THR A 535 -12.57 20.13 -6.62
C THR A 535 -12.00 21.47 -6.22
N MET A 536 -11.54 22.22 -7.22
CA MET A 536 -11.35 23.66 -7.08
C MET A 536 -12.73 24.28 -6.93
N THR A 537 -13.20 24.48 -5.70
CA THR A 537 -14.21 25.50 -5.47
C THR A 537 -13.56 26.79 -5.96
N GLY A 538 -14.14 27.39 -7.01
CA GLY A 538 -13.49 28.46 -7.74
C GLY A 538 -12.76 29.41 -6.80
N THR A 539 -11.46 29.59 -7.05
CA THR A 539 -10.70 30.76 -6.61
C THR A 539 -11.28 32.00 -7.30
N SER A 540 -12.59 32.24 -7.18
CA SER A 540 -13.12 33.58 -7.25
C SER A 540 -12.63 34.24 -5.97
N ALA A 541 -11.65 35.11 -6.14
CA ALA A 541 -11.10 36.02 -5.15
C ALA A 541 -12.13 37.01 -4.55
N TYR A 542 -13.41 36.65 -4.53
CA TYR A 542 -14.52 37.35 -3.90
C TYR A 542 -15.55 36.29 -3.51
N GLN A 543 -15.49 35.77 -2.27
CA GLN A 543 -16.73 35.39 -1.61
C GLN A 543 -17.53 36.71 -1.52
N ASP A 544 -18.56 36.86 -2.36
CA ASP A 544 -19.56 37.90 -2.14
C ASP A 544 -20.01 37.79 -0.69
N ILE A 545 -19.64 38.78 0.13
CA ILE A 545 -19.99 38.79 1.55
C ILE A 545 -21.51 38.82 1.57
N ARG A 546 -22.11 37.68 1.92
CA ARG A 546 -23.56 37.64 1.99
C ARG A 546 -24.04 38.56 3.11
N PRO A 547 -25.24 39.15 2.97
CA PRO A 547 -25.80 40.01 4.00
C PRO A 547 -25.82 39.33 5.37
N LEU A 548 -25.52 40.10 6.41
CA LEU A 548 -25.36 39.58 7.78
C LEU A 548 -26.56 38.74 8.25
N TYR A 549 -27.79 39.16 7.93
CA TYR A 549 -28.99 38.40 8.31
C TYR A 549 -29.03 36.98 7.73
N ARG A 550 -28.45 36.75 6.53
CA ARG A 550 -28.32 35.41 5.94
C ARG A 550 -27.20 34.60 6.59
N ALA A 551 -26.13 35.25 7.00
CA ALA A 551 -25.09 34.58 7.79
C ALA A 551 -25.65 34.08 9.13
N VAL A 552 -26.43 34.93 9.80
CA VAL A 552 -27.05 34.64 11.09
C VAL A 552 -28.16 33.59 10.99
N SER A 553 -28.97 33.60 9.93
CA SER A 553 -30.09 32.64 9.78
C SER A 553 -29.64 31.20 9.86
N ASP A 554 -28.43 30.89 9.40
CA ASP A 554 -27.91 29.52 9.36
C ASP A 554 -27.57 28.98 10.76
N TRP A 555 -27.35 29.88 11.73
CA TRP A 555 -27.03 29.55 13.12
C TRP A 555 -28.25 29.45 14.03
N LEU A 556 -29.34 30.17 13.73
CA LEU A 556 -30.53 30.18 14.58
C LEU A 556 -31.29 28.84 14.50
N ILE A 557 -31.65 28.28 15.66
CA ILE A 557 -32.35 26.98 15.77
C ILE A 557 -33.86 27.11 15.49
N LEU A 558 -34.45 28.27 15.80
CA LEU A 558 -35.85 28.62 15.53
C LEU A 558 -35.89 30.06 15.00
N THR A 559 -36.09 30.22 13.69
CA THR A 559 -36.19 31.53 13.06
C THR A 559 -37.63 32.05 13.15
N LYS A 560 -37.88 33.02 14.04
CA LYS A 560 -39.03 33.93 13.87
C LYS A 560 -38.62 35.02 12.89
N GLU A 561 -39.46 35.35 11.91
CA GLU A 561 -39.19 36.41 10.91
C GLU A 561 -38.75 37.74 11.57
N SER A 562 -39.36 38.09 12.70
CA SER A 562 -39.02 39.29 13.48
C SER A 562 -37.57 39.37 13.97
N LYS A 563 -36.89 38.22 14.18
CA LYS A 563 -35.46 38.20 14.56
C LYS A 563 -34.57 38.50 13.34
N LEU A 564 -34.92 38.01 12.16
CA LEU A 564 -34.13 38.25 10.94
C LEU A 564 -34.24 39.70 10.46
N GLU A 565 -35.39 40.34 10.66
CA GLU A 565 -35.58 41.77 10.40
C GLU A 565 -34.62 42.65 11.23
N GLN A 566 -34.39 42.31 12.50
CA GLN A 566 -33.42 43.03 13.35
C GLN A 566 -31.99 42.90 12.80
N TRP A 567 -31.58 41.70 12.39
CA TRP A 567 -30.26 41.47 11.79
C TRP A 567 -30.10 42.11 10.41
N ALA A 568 -31.20 42.35 9.68
CA ALA A 568 -31.16 43.14 8.46
C ALA A 568 -30.88 44.62 8.74
N VAL A 569 -31.35 45.16 9.87
CA VAL A 569 -31.01 46.52 10.33
C VAL A 569 -29.54 46.59 10.76
N PHE A 570 -29.06 45.61 11.54
CA PHE A 570 -27.66 45.57 12.00
C PHE A 570 -26.65 45.41 10.86
N ALA A 571 -27.08 44.97 9.68
CA ALA A 571 -26.22 44.90 8.50
C ALA A 571 -25.71 46.28 8.03
N GLY A 572 -26.35 47.38 8.45
CA GLY A 572 -25.89 48.74 8.19
C GLY A 572 -24.87 49.29 9.20
N GLU A 573 -24.56 48.55 10.27
CA GLU A 573 -23.57 48.96 11.27
C GLU A 573 -22.14 48.81 10.73
N ALA A 574 -21.20 49.62 11.24
CA ALA A 574 -19.79 49.49 10.90
C ALA A 574 -19.28 48.08 11.24
N ASN A 575 -18.37 47.53 10.43
CA ASN A 575 -17.76 46.21 10.62
C ASN A 575 -18.72 45.00 10.53
N ALA A 576 -20.02 45.20 10.29
CA ALA A 576 -20.99 44.11 10.09
C ALA A 576 -20.62 43.13 8.95
N PRO A 577 -20.05 43.56 7.80
CA PRO A 577 -19.59 42.63 6.77
C PRO A 577 -18.45 41.71 7.23
N ALA A 578 -17.54 42.21 8.08
CA ALA A 578 -16.47 41.40 8.65
C ALA A 578 -17.02 40.32 9.59
N PHE A 579 -18.02 40.68 10.41
CA PHE A 579 -18.73 39.72 11.26
C PHE A 579 -19.51 38.67 10.45
N SER A 580 -20.15 39.06 9.35
CA SER A 580 -20.83 38.13 8.43
C SER A 580 -19.85 37.08 7.88
N ARG A 581 -18.68 37.53 7.40
CA ARG A 581 -17.61 36.66 6.91
C ARG A 581 -17.09 35.73 8.01
N PHE A 582 -16.91 36.24 9.22
CA PHE A 582 -16.48 35.43 10.37
C PHE A 582 -17.48 34.31 10.68
N LEU A 583 -18.80 34.59 10.70
CA LEU A 583 -19.83 33.57 10.93
C LEU A 583 -19.87 32.49 9.84
N ASP A 584 -19.56 32.84 8.61
CA ASP A 584 -19.46 31.89 7.50
C ASP A 584 -18.24 31.00 7.65
N ARG A 585 -17.08 31.61 7.90
CA ARG A 585 -15.83 30.88 8.14
C ARG A 585 -15.95 29.94 9.34
N LEU A 586 -16.50 30.41 10.45
CA LEU A 586 -16.75 29.61 11.66
C LEU A 586 -17.73 28.45 11.39
N GLY A 587 -18.70 28.66 10.50
CA GLY A 587 -19.68 27.64 10.14
C GLY A 587 -19.12 26.55 9.24
N ASN A 588 -18.22 26.94 8.34
CA ASN A 588 -17.63 26.06 7.33
C ASN A 588 -16.45 25.24 7.84
N THR A 589 -15.77 25.66 8.91
CA THR A 589 -14.50 25.02 9.32
C THR A 589 -14.64 23.60 9.82
N VAL A 590 -15.82 23.19 10.31
CA VAL A 590 -16.07 21.81 10.76
C VAL A 590 -17.56 21.44 10.69
N ASN A 591 -18.33 22.01 9.75
CA ASN A 591 -19.80 21.91 9.76
C ASN A 591 -20.35 22.21 11.17
N MET A 592 -19.79 23.21 11.87
CA MET A 592 -20.16 23.57 13.25
C MET A 592 -21.65 23.94 13.37
N ARG A 593 -22.26 24.32 12.24
CA ARG A 593 -23.71 24.50 12.07
C ARG A 593 -24.55 23.24 12.30
N ASN A 594 -23.94 22.07 12.15
CA ASN A 594 -24.58 20.77 12.39
C ASN A 594 -24.28 20.23 13.80
N ASN A 595 -23.41 20.91 14.57
CA ASN A 595 -23.18 20.58 15.97
C ASN A 595 -24.22 21.29 16.85
N PRO A 596 -25.19 20.57 17.46
CA PRO A 596 -26.29 21.20 18.17
C PRO A 596 -25.82 22.04 19.37
N HIS A 597 -24.79 21.59 20.09
CA HIS A 597 -24.28 22.28 21.28
C HIS A 597 -23.47 23.53 20.91
N PHE A 598 -22.62 23.45 19.91
CA PHE A 598 -21.86 24.62 19.46
C PHE A 598 -22.79 25.64 18.77
N LYS A 599 -23.72 25.16 17.93
CA LYS A 599 -24.78 26.00 17.36
C LYS A 599 -25.59 26.69 18.45
N MET A 600 -25.90 26.01 19.56
CA MET A 600 -26.57 26.63 20.71
C MET A 600 -25.74 27.76 21.31
N LYS A 601 -24.43 27.56 21.55
CA LYS A 601 -23.56 28.63 22.07
C LYS A 601 -23.52 29.85 21.15
N VAL A 602 -23.34 29.64 19.85
CA VAL A 602 -23.35 30.74 18.87
C VAL A 602 -24.72 31.40 18.83
N THR A 603 -25.80 30.63 18.91
CA THR A 603 -27.17 31.16 19.01
C THR A 603 -27.33 32.04 20.24
N THR A 604 -26.91 31.59 21.42
CA THR A 604 -26.97 32.37 22.67
C THR A 604 -26.14 33.65 22.58
N LEU A 605 -24.97 33.60 21.96
CA LEU A 605 -24.18 34.80 21.65
C LEU A 605 -24.99 35.76 20.78
N LEU A 606 -25.50 35.29 19.63
CA LEU A 606 -26.27 36.12 18.70
C LEU A 606 -27.50 36.73 19.37
N GLU A 607 -28.23 35.97 20.19
CA GLU A 607 -29.37 36.47 20.97
C GLU A 607 -28.96 37.52 22.01
N ARG A 608 -27.76 37.42 22.57
CA ARG A 608 -27.25 38.47 23.46
C ARG A 608 -26.93 39.75 22.67
N LEU A 609 -26.34 39.62 21.48
CA LEU A 609 -26.00 40.77 20.62
C LEU A 609 -27.23 41.52 20.11
N THR A 610 -28.41 40.89 20.04
CA THR A 610 -29.64 41.60 19.66
C THR A 610 -30.11 42.58 20.74
N HIS A 611 -29.75 42.35 22.01
CA HIS A 611 -30.20 43.16 23.14
C HIS A 611 -29.15 44.15 23.65
N ASP A 612 -27.89 43.96 23.29
CA ASP A 612 -26.75 44.74 23.81
C ASP A 612 -25.95 45.39 22.67
N ALA A 613 -26.24 46.66 22.39
CA ALA A 613 -25.62 47.41 21.31
C ALA A 613 -24.12 47.67 21.55
N LYS A 614 -23.72 47.96 22.80
CA LYS A 614 -22.31 48.21 23.13
C LYS A 614 -21.48 46.94 22.94
N LEU A 615 -21.97 45.80 23.42
CA LEU A 615 -21.29 44.52 23.22
C LEU A 615 -21.21 44.13 21.74
N ARG A 616 -22.27 44.38 20.96
CA ARG A 616 -22.29 44.12 19.52
C ARG A 616 -21.22 44.94 18.78
N GLU A 617 -21.12 46.23 19.07
CA GLU A 617 -20.11 47.12 18.50
C GLU A 617 -18.68 46.64 18.84
N MET A 618 -18.42 46.32 20.12
CA MET A 618 -17.11 45.81 20.57
C MET A 618 -16.71 44.53 19.84
N ILE A 619 -17.65 43.60 19.64
CA ILE A 619 -17.40 42.33 18.94
C ILE A 619 -17.18 42.55 17.45
N PHE A 620 -17.96 43.43 16.79
CA PHE A 620 -17.79 43.71 15.37
C PHE A 620 -16.42 44.32 15.08
N THR A 621 -15.98 45.27 15.92
CA THR A 621 -14.64 45.87 15.82
C THR A 621 -13.54 44.83 16.06
N ALA A 622 -13.64 44.02 17.12
CA ALA A 622 -12.63 43.00 17.40
C ALA A 622 -12.49 41.94 16.29
N VAL A 623 -13.58 41.61 15.60
CA VAL A 623 -13.58 40.70 14.45
C VAL A 623 -12.96 41.36 13.23
N MET A 624 -13.18 42.66 13.03
CA MET A 624 -12.54 43.42 11.96
C MET A 624 -11.02 43.50 12.18
N ASP A 625 -10.57 43.87 13.37
CA ASP A 625 -9.14 43.97 13.71
C ASP A 625 -8.41 42.64 13.49
N ALA A 626 -9.04 41.53 13.87
CA ALA A 626 -8.51 40.19 13.65
C ALA A 626 -8.51 39.77 12.17
N SER A 627 -9.35 40.40 11.33
CA SER A 627 -9.38 40.16 9.88
C SER A 627 -8.31 40.95 9.13
N GLU A 628 -7.81 42.07 9.69
CA GLU A 628 -6.75 42.89 9.09
C GLU A 628 -5.34 42.36 9.39
N SER A 629 -5.13 41.69 10.53
CA SER A 629 -3.88 40.98 10.79
C SER A 629 -3.76 39.78 9.86
N CYS A 630 -2.75 39.72 9.00
CA CYS A 630 -2.56 38.72 7.93
C CYS A 630 -2.47 37.24 8.38
N GLU A 631 -2.76 36.90 9.63
CA GLU A 631 -2.90 35.53 10.11
C GLU A 631 -4.38 35.24 10.37
N ASP A 632 -4.99 34.59 9.38
CA ASP A 632 -6.36 34.09 9.30
C ASP A 632 -6.80 33.17 10.46
N ARG A 633 -6.80 33.65 11.70
CA ARG A 633 -6.98 32.83 12.92
C ARG A 633 -8.38 32.96 13.51
N ILE A 634 -9.32 32.19 12.97
CA ILE A 634 -10.71 32.14 13.45
C ILE A 634 -10.79 31.70 14.94
N THR A 635 -9.92 30.79 15.38
CA THR A 635 -9.82 30.35 16.80
C THR A 635 -9.48 31.50 17.73
N PHE A 636 -8.48 32.31 17.36
CA PHE A 636 -8.06 33.49 18.12
C PHE A 636 -9.22 34.49 18.23
N THR A 637 -9.88 34.78 17.10
CA THR A 637 -11.04 35.68 17.08
C THR A 637 -12.17 35.16 17.97
N TYR A 638 -12.45 33.85 17.95
CA TYR A 638 -13.47 33.25 18.81
C TYR A 638 -13.13 33.37 20.31
N ASN A 639 -11.90 33.04 20.71
CA ASN A 639 -11.44 33.20 22.09
C ASN A 639 -11.47 34.68 22.53
N ASN A 640 -11.09 35.59 21.63
CA ASN A 640 -11.14 37.03 21.87
C ASN A 640 -12.59 37.52 22.09
N ILE A 641 -13.57 37.02 21.32
CA ILE A 641 -14.98 37.31 21.55
C ILE A 641 -15.41 36.87 22.95
N GLN A 642 -15.02 35.67 23.39
CA GLN A 642 -15.33 35.21 24.76
C GLN A 642 -14.71 36.13 25.82
N ARG A 643 -13.47 36.57 25.62
CA ARG A 643 -12.80 37.55 26.50
C ARG A 643 -13.59 38.86 26.57
N ILE A 644 -14.01 39.41 25.43
CA ILE A 644 -14.79 40.66 25.35
C ILE A 644 -16.12 40.53 26.08
N MET A 645 -16.82 39.40 25.92
CA MET A 645 -18.07 39.15 26.65
C MET A 645 -17.83 39.16 28.17
N MET A 646 -16.75 38.55 28.64
CA MET A 646 -16.41 38.54 30.07
C MET A 646 -16.01 39.91 30.60
N VAL A 647 -15.27 40.71 29.81
CA VAL A 647 -14.97 42.12 30.16
C VAL A 647 -16.27 42.90 30.29
N HIS A 648 -17.19 42.73 29.35
CA HIS A 648 -18.49 43.40 29.39
C HIS A 648 -19.31 42.97 30.62
N ASP A 649 -19.39 41.67 30.94
CA ASP A 649 -20.07 41.17 32.15
C ASP A 649 -19.45 41.73 33.44
N ALA A 650 -18.12 41.83 33.49
CA ALA A 650 -17.41 42.48 34.58
C ALA A 650 -17.75 43.97 34.70
N GLU A 651 -17.82 44.71 33.58
CA GLU A 651 -18.22 46.12 33.57
C GLU A 651 -19.65 46.33 34.09
N GLN A 652 -20.56 45.40 33.79
CA GLN A 652 -21.95 45.44 34.27
C GLN A 652 -22.11 45.00 35.73
N GLY A 653 -21.03 44.51 36.37
CA GLY A 653 -21.02 44.11 37.78
C GLY A 653 -21.54 42.70 38.06
N THR A 654 -21.59 41.83 37.05
CA THR A 654 -22.09 40.44 37.20
C THR A 654 -21.31 39.64 38.25
N PHE A 655 -20.02 39.95 38.43
CA PHE A 655 -19.12 39.23 39.32
C PHE A 655 -18.82 39.94 40.65
N ASP A 656 -19.45 41.09 40.93
CA ASP A 656 -19.12 41.95 42.08
C ASP A 656 -19.23 41.20 43.43
N ASN A 657 -20.16 40.24 43.53
CA ASN A 657 -20.36 39.41 44.73
C ASN A 657 -19.87 37.95 44.59
N SER A 658 -19.27 37.60 43.45
CA SER A 658 -18.94 36.21 43.08
C SER A 658 -17.50 36.08 42.54
N LEU A 659 -16.53 36.61 43.29
CA LEU A 659 -15.11 36.52 42.94
C LEU A 659 -14.60 35.09 42.71
N ALA A 660 -15.17 34.09 43.41
CA ALA A 660 -14.85 32.68 43.17
C ALA A 660 -15.27 32.20 41.77
N GLU A 661 -16.43 32.66 41.26
CA GLU A 661 -16.90 32.36 39.91
C GLU A 661 -16.02 33.02 38.86
N LEU A 662 -15.61 34.28 39.09
CA LEU A 662 -14.66 34.99 38.23
C LEU A 662 -13.32 34.26 38.16
N VAL A 663 -12.74 33.86 39.30
CA VAL A 663 -11.47 33.13 39.31
C VAL A 663 -11.61 31.80 38.60
N SER A 664 -12.72 31.07 38.80
CA SER A 664 -12.99 29.83 38.06
C SER A 664 -13.03 30.06 36.55
N ALA A 665 -13.74 31.10 36.11
CA ALA A 665 -13.85 31.45 34.69
C ALA A 665 -12.51 31.94 34.11
N GLY A 666 -11.73 32.69 34.89
CA GLY A 666 -10.37 33.11 34.52
C GLY A 666 -9.41 31.92 34.39
N ARG A 667 -9.49 30.93 35.28
CA ARG A 667 -8.69 29.68 35.18
C ARG A 667 -9.04 28.90 33.92
N GLU A 668 -10.33 28.77 33.63
CA GLU A 668 -10.76 28.13 32.40
C GLU A 668 -10.25 28.88 31.17
N MET A 669 -10.39 30.21 31.13
CA MET A 669 -9.88 31.05 30.04
C MET A 669 -8.36 30.88 29.86
N PHE A 670 -7.59 30.86 30.95
CA PHE A 670 -6.15 30.59 30.92
C PHE A 670 -5.84 29.25 30.25
N ARG A 671 -6.55 28.17 30.64
CA ARG A 671 -6.38 26.84 30.03
C ARG A 671 -6.71 26.87 28.54
N LEU A 672 -7.78 27.55 28.13
CA LEU A 672 -8.17 27.69 26.73
C LEU A 672 -7.09 28.42 25.91
N THR A 673 -6.50 29.50 26.46
CA THR A 673 -5.37 30.21 25.81
C THR A 673 -4.13 29.32 25.69
N GLN A 674 -3.85 28.47 26.69
CA GLN A 674 -2.74 27.51 26.59
C GLN A 674 -3.01 26.43 25.53
N LEU A 675 -4.24 25.91 25.45
CA LEU A 675 -4.63 24.95 24.42
C LEU A 675 -4.61 25.55 23.01
N GLU A 676 -4.93 26.83 22.86
CA GLU A 676 -4.82 27.54 21.58
C GLU A 676 -3.37 27.57 21.09
N GLN A 677 -2.41 27.90 21.96
CA GLN A 677 -0.98 27.90 21.62
C GLN A 677 -0.50 26.49 21.22
N ILE A 678 -0.92 25.47 21.96
CA ILE A 678 -0.58 24.07 21.64
C ILE A 678 -1.19 23.66 20.30
N ALA A 679 -2.43 24.04 20.03
CA ALA A 679 -3.10 23.76 18.77
C ALA A 679 -2.40 24.47 17.59
N GLN A 680 -1.95 25.71 17.77
CA GLN A 680 -1.17 26.46 16.77
C GLN A 680 0.17 25.79 16.47
N GLU A 681 0.90 25.35 17.50
CA GLU A 681 2.15 24.60 17.33
C GLU A 681 1.91 23.30 16.56
N LYS A 682 0.82 22.58 16.88
CA LYS A 682 0.46 21.34 16.18
C LYS A 682 -0.03 21.58 14.75
N ALA A 683 -0.78 22.65 14.49
CA ALA A 683 -1.29 23.01 13.17
C ALA A 683 -0.17 23.36 12.18
N LYS A 684 1.01 23.75 12.67
CA LYS A 684 2.22 23.91 11.84
C LYS A 684 2.83 22.57 11.39
N THR A 685 2.47 21.47 12.06
CA THR A 685 2.97 20.12 11.73
C THR A 685 2.01 19.33 10.84
N LEU A 686 0.77 19.81 10.67
CA LEU A 686 -0.28 19.15 9.90
C LEU A 686 -0.66 20.05 8.71
N ASN A 687 -0.62 19.48 7.52
CA ASN A 687 -0.92 20.16 6.26
C ASN A 687 -2.40 20.00 5.87
N LEU A 688 -3.01 18.87 6.21
CA LEU A 688 -4.34 18.48 5.73
C LEU A 688 -5.46 18.65 6.77
N VAL A 689 -5.14 19.28 7.90
CA VAL A 689 -6.07 19.52 9.01
C VAL A 689 -6.12 21.00 9.36
N ASP A 690 -7.31 21.50 9.69
CA ASP A 690 -7.54 22.90 10.06
C ASP A 690 -7.15 23.19 11.52
N GLU A 691 -6.66 24.40 11.80
CA GLU A 691 -6.23 24.81 13.15
C GLU A 691 -7.40 24.76 14.15
N ILE A 692 -8.60 25.16 13.71
CA ILE A 692 -9.78 25.11 14.59
C ILE A 692 -10.09 23.68 14.99
N GLU A 693 -9.96 22.74 14.07
CA GLU A 693 -10.29 21.36 14.34
C GLU A 693 -9.34 20.77 15.37
N ILE A 694 -8.04 21.05 15.22
CA ILE A 694 -7.01 20.66 16.19
C ILE A 694 -7.35 21.23 17.57
N TYR A 695 -7.68 22.52 17.64
CA TYR A 695 -8.05 23.18 18.89
C TYR A 695 -9.30 22.57 19.54
N LEU A 696 -10.37 22.35 18.77
CA LEU A 696 -11.59 21.71 19.26
C LEU A 696 -11.35 20.25 19.67
N GLY A 697 -10.45 19.55 18.99
CA GLY A 697 -9.99 18.22 19.36
C GLY A 697 -9.37 18.19 20.74
N TYR A 698 -8.41 19.09 21.00
CA TYR A 698 -7.84 19.24 22.34
C TYR A 698 -8.88 19.64 23.39
N GLN A 699 -9.73 20.63 23.11
CA GLN A 699 -10.76 21.06 24.04
C GLN A 699 -11.72 19.92 24.43
N ASN A 700 -12.20 19.15 23.44
CA ASN A 700 -13.16 18.07 23.68
C ASN A 700 -12.49 16.89 24.41
N ARG A 701 -11.32 16.44 23.95
CA ARG A 701 -10.64 15.27 24.53
C ARG A 701 -10.03 15.55 25.91
N LEU A 702 -9.66 16.80 26.20
CA LEU A 702 -9.13 17.22 27.51
C LEU A 702 -10.16 17.86 28.44
N ARG A 703 -11.44 17.96 28.01
CA ARG A 703 -12.50 18.63 28.77
C ARG A 703 -12.61 18.16 30.22
N GLU A 704 -12.74 16.85 30.42
CA GLU A 704 -12.89 16.26 31.76
C GLU A 704 -11.58 16.39 32.57
N ARG A 705 -10.43 16.19 31.91
CA ARG A 705 -9.10 16.22 32.55
C ARG A 705 -8.66 17.61 32.99
N LEU A 706 -9.05 18.64 32.24
CA LEU A 706 -8.75 20.06 32.49
C LEU A 706 -9.94 20.84 33.07
N LYS A 707 -11.06 20.17 33.38
CA LYS A 707 -12.28 20.78 33.94
C LYS A 707 -12.76 22.00 33.14
N LEU A 708 -12.90 21.84 31.82
CA LEU A 708 -13.40 22.89 30.93
C LEU A 708 -14.94 22.90 30.95
N MET A 709 -15.52 23.75 31.81
CA MET A 709 -16.95 23.78 32.11
C MET A 709 -17.78 24.44 31.00
N THR A 710 -17.20 25.42 30.32
CA THR A 710 -17.81 26.08 29.16
C THR A 710 -17.73 25.22 27.91
N SER A 711 -16.75 24.32 27.75
CA SER A 711 -16.63 23.43 26.59
C SER A 711 -17.83 22.47 26.49
N ALA A 712 -18.31 22.21 25.26
CA ALA A 712 -19.50 21.40 25.02
C ALA A 712 -19.30 19.91 25.38
N PRO A 713 -20.36 19.16 25.79
CA PRO A 713 -20.23 17.76 26.21
C PRO A 713 -19.84 16.80 25.08
N LYS A 714 -19.27 15.64 25.49
CA LYS A 714 -18.76 14.52 24.67
C LYS A 714 -19.36 14.47 23.26
N MET A 715 -18.56 14.90 22.29
CA MET A 715 -18.89 14.72 20.88
C MET A 715 -18.24 13.39 20.45
N ARG A 716 -19.05 12.34 20.35
CA ARG A 716 -18.62 10.94 20.12
C ARG A 716 -17.90 10.67 18.79
N PHE A 717 -17.89 11.62 17.86
CA PHE A 717 -17.38 11.41 16.50
C PHE A 717 -16.22 12.33 16.09
N PHE A 718 -15.59 13.01 17.06
CA PHE A 718 -14.40 13.81 16.78
C PHE A 718 -13.13 12.99 17.06
N GLY A 719 -12.88 11.99 16.20
CA GLY A 719 -11.50 11.58 15.95
C GLY A 719 -10.85 12.69 15.15
N VAL A 720 -10.32 13.72 15.82
CA VAL A 720 -9.60 14.78 15.12
C VAL A 720 -8.29 14.16 14.64
N SER A 721 -8.23 13.95 13.33
CA SER A 721 -7.09 13.34 12.65
C SER A 721 -5.79 14.02 13.06
N GLY A 722 -4.84 13.23 13.57
CA GLY A 722 -3.48 13.66 13.84
C GLY A 722 -3.17 14.07 15.28
N ILE A 723 -4.15 14.04 16.21
CA ILE A 723 -3.90 14.22 17.66
C ILE A 723 -3.75 12.85 18.34
N LYS A 724 -2.51 12.48 18.63
CA LYS A 724 -2.20 11.21 19.30
C LYS A 724 -2.49 11.30 20.80
N ASP A 725 -2.69 10.15 21.45
CA ASP A 725 -2.84 10.10 22.91
C ASP A 725 -1.63 10.71 23.64
N SER A 726 -0.42 10.51 23.11
CA SER A 726 0.78 11.16 23.62
C SER A 726 0.74 12.69 23.53
N ASP A 727 0.07 13.25 22.53
CA ASP A 727 -0.06 14.69 22.36
C ASP A 727 -1.01 15.25 23.42
N LEU A 728 -2.09 14.53 23.75
CA LEU A 728 -3.02 14.88 24.81
C LEU A 728 -2.35 14.86 26.18
N GLU A 729 -1.55 13.84 26.48
CA GLU A 729 -0.81 13.75 27.74
C GLU A 729 0.17 14.91 27.91
N LYS A 730 0.93 15.23 26.87
CA LYS A 730 1.85 16.38 26.86
C LYS A 730 1.09 17.70 27.02
N ALA A 731 -0.02 17.88 26.30
CA ALA A 731 -0.85 19.07 26.39
C ALA A 731 -1.44 19.24 27.79
N GLU A 732 -1.99 18.18 28.37
CA GLU A 732 -2.53 18.16 29.73
C GLU A 732 -1.47 18.56 30.76
N MET A 733 -0.29 17.94 30.70
CA MET A 733 0.82 18.23 31.61
C MET A 733 1.30 19.67 31.47
N ARG A 734 1.46 20.16 30.23
CA ARG A 734 1.88 21.53 29.94
C ARG A 734 0.88 22.55 30.51
N VAL A 735 -0.41 22.35 30.28
CA VAL A 735 -1.46 23.25 30.78
C VAL A 735 -1.50 23.27 32.31
N LYS A 736 -1.48 22.10 32.96
CA LYS A 736 -1.49 22.00 34.43
C LYS A 736 -0.26 22.66 35.06
N THR A 737 0.92 22.43 34.48
CA THR A 737 2.17 23.03 34.93
C THR A 737 2.17 24.54 34.74
N ALA A 738 1.71 25.01 33.58
CA ALA A 738 1.59 26.43 33.29
C ALA A 738 0.62 27.12 34.26
N GLU A 739 -0.53 26.51 34.55
CA GLU A 739 -1.51 27.10 35.46
C GLU A 739 -0.95 27.24 36.89
N ASN A 740 -0.28 26.20 37.41
CA ASN A 740 0.32 26.27 38.74
C ASN A 740 1.42 27.34 38.86
N ARG A 741 2.14 27.63 37.78
CA ARG A 741 3.27 28.58 37.78
C ARG A 741 2.87 30.01 37.42
N GLN A 742 2.00 30.17 36.43
CA GLN A 742 1.80 31.44 35.73
C GLN A 742 0.41 32.05 35.97
N PHE A 743 -0.58 31.28 36.43
CA PHE A 743 -1.97 31.75 36.52
C PHE A 743 -2.12 33.01 37.37
N ARG A 744 -1.40 33.10 38.50
CA ARG A 744 -1.47 34.27 39.39
C ARG A 744 -1.06 35.56 38.68
N GLU A 745 0.06 35.52 37.99
CA GLU A 745 0.58 36.68 37.25
C GLU A 745 -0.30 37.01 36.05
N TRP A 746 -0.79 35.98 35.35
CA TRP A 746 -1.73 36.15 34.25
C TRP A 746 -3.04 36.80 34.69
N PHE A 747 -3.66 36.31 35.77
CA PHE A 747 -4.91 36.82 36.30
C PHE A 747 -4.78 38.28 36.79
N THR A 748 -3.63 38.60 37.37
CA THR A 748 -3.30 39.96 37.82
C THR A 748 -3.33 40.98 36.68
N LEU A 749 -2.95 40.56 35.48
CA LEU A 749 -2.93 41.40 34.28
C LEU A 749 -4.21 41.26 33.43
N TRP A 750 -5.19 40.48 33.90
CA TRP A 750 -6.38 40.16 33.13
C TRP A 750 -7.41 41.30 33.20
N GLU A 751 -7.83 41.80 32.05
CA GLU A 751 -8.66 43.00 31.93
C GLU A 751 -10.03 42.93 32.67
N PRO A 752 -10.80 41.81 32.63
CA PRO A 752 -12.02 41.69 33.44
C PRO A 752 -11.76 41.89 34.94
N TRP A 753 -10.60 41.43 35.43
CA TRP A 753 -10.22 41.61 36.82
C TRP A 753 -9.94 43.08 37.15
N HIS A 754 -9.30 43.82 36.25
CA HIS A 754 -9.09 45.26 36.39
C HIS A 754 -10.41 46.03 36.49
N LYS A 755 -11.40 45.70 35.64
CA LYS A 755 -12.75 46.29 35.70
C LYS A 755 -13.47 46.02 37.01
N ILE A 756 -13.24 44.84 37.60
CA ILE A 756 -13.80 44.51 38.91
C ILE A 756 -13.09 45.29 40.01
N ILE A 757 -11.75 45.37 40.00
CA ILE A 757 -11.00 46.21 40.97
C ILE A 757 -11.48 47.66 40.92
N GLU A 758 -11.65 48.23 39.72
CA GLU A 758 -12.18 49.58 39.49
C GLU A 758 -13.54 49.79 40.17
N ARG A 759 -14.39 48.76 40.21
CA ARG A 759 -15.74 48.82 40.80
C ARG A 759 -15.79 48.51 42.30
N ILE A 760 -15.14 47.44 42.75
CA ILE A 760 -15.24 46.94 44.14
C ILE A 760 -14.22 47.57 45.09
N ALA A 761 -13.15 48.15 44.54
CA ALA A 761 -12.09 48.81 45.29
C ALA A 761 -11.55 50.06 44.55
N PRO A 762 -12.41 51.05 44.27
CA PRO A 762 -12.05 52.26 43.50
C PRO A 762 -10.89 53.04 44.13
N GLU A 763 -10.74 52.98 45.45
CA GLU A 763 -9.63 53.59 46.16
C GLU A 763 -8.27 52.98 45.78
N ILE A 764 -8.21 51.64 45.68
CA ILE A 764 -7.00 50.91 45.29
C ILE A 764 -6.72 51.14 43.80
N TRP A 765 -7.76 51.13 42.96
CA TRP A 765 -7.63 51.42 41.54
C TRP A 765 -7.01 52.80 41.28
N THR A 766 -7.53 53.84 41.92
CA THR A 766 -7.06 55.22 41.75
C THR A 766 -5.60 55.38 42.16
N GLU A 767 -5.21 54.76 43.28
CA GLU A 767 -3.82 54.74 43.77
C GLU A 767 -2.88 54.13 42.73
N ILE A 768 -3.25 52.97 42.16
CA ILE A 768 -2.44 52.24 41.18
C ILE A 768 -2.31 52.99 39.86
N ILE A 769 -3.41 53.55 39.33
CA ILE A 769 -3.37 54.30 38.07
C ILE A 769 -2.56 55.60 38.22
N THR A 770 -2.66 56.26 39.38
CA THR A 770 -1.87 57.46 39.67
C THR A 770 -0.38 57.13 39.74
N GLU A 771 0.00 56.03 40.40
CA GLU A 771 1.39 55.59 40.43
C GLU A 771 1.89 55.15 39.04
N LYS A 772 1.05 54.47 38.25
CA LYS A 772 1.39 54.12 36.85
C LYS A 772 1.68 55.37 36.02
N ASN A 773 0.80 56.38 36.08
CA ASN A 773 0.99 57.63 35.36
C ASN A 773 2.25 58.36 35.83
N ARG A 774 2.52 58.40 37.15
CA ARG A 774 3.76 58.97 37.71
C ARG A 774 5.00 58.32 37.12
N ILE A 775 5.06 56.99 36.99
CA ILE A 775 6.23 56.27 36.43
C ILE A 775 6.46 56.63 34.96
N VAL A 776 5.38 56.79 34.20
CA VAL A 776 5.45 57.18 32.78
C VAL A 776 5.91 58.64 32.63
N GLU A 777 5.35 59.54 33.44
CA GLU A 777 5.62 60.99 33.38
C GLU A 777 6.99 61.38 33.92
N THR A 778 7.50 60.67 34.93
CA THR A 778 8.81 60.98 35.57
C THR A 778 10.02 60.53 34.76
N GLY A 779 9.82 59.93 33.58
CA GLY A 779 10.89 59.41 32.74
C GLY A 779 11.50 58.09 33.21
N GLU A 780 11.03 57.52 34.33
CA GLU A 780 11.45 56.21 34.85
C GLU A 780 11.18 55.10 33.83
N PHE A 781 10.03 55.15 33.14
CA PHE A 781 9.72 54.24 32.04
C PHE A 781 10.76 54.28 30.93
N ILE A 782 11.09 55.49 30.44
CA ILE A 782 12.05 55.69 29.35
C ILE A 782 13.45 55.23 29.79
N ALA A 783 13.86 55.52 31.04
CA ALA A 783 15.13 55.06 31.57
C ALA A 783 15.26 53.53 31.55
N ARG A 784 14.20 52.81 31.97
CA ARG A 784 14.18 51.34 31.95
C ARG A 784 14.18 50.76 30.53
N VAL A 785 13.48 51.41 29.59
CA VAL A 785 13.52 51.01 28.16
C VAL A 785 14.93 51.16 27.60
N ASN A 786 15.60 52.27 27.89
CA ASN A 786 16.98 52.51 27.47
C ASN A 786 17.96 51.49 28.08
N ASP A 787 17.76 51.11 29.35
CA ASP A 787 18.56 50.06 30.00
C ASP A 787 18.38 48.70 29.32
N GLU A 788 17.15 48.30 28.99
CA GLU A 788 16.86 47.07 28.24
C GLU A 788 17.47 47.08 26.83
N LEU A 789 17.37 48.20 26.10
CA LEU A 789 17.98 48.36 24.79
C LEU A 789 19.50 48.28 24.83
N ARG A 790 20.12 48.87 25.86
CA ARG A 790 21.56 48.80 26.10
C ARG A 790 22.01 47.37 26.40
N LEU A 791 21.26 46.64 27.23
CA LEU A 791 21.54 45.23 27.53
C LEU A 791 21.40 44.33 26.30
N ALA A 792 20.46 44.64 25.40
CA ALA A 792 20.25 43.91 24.15
C ALA A 792 21.25 44.28 23.03
N GLY A 793 22.02 45.37 23.18
CA GLY A 793 22.96 45.85 22.16
C GLY A 793 22.27 46.42 20.90
N ARG A 794 21.01 46.89 21.01
CA ARG A 794 20.18 47.34 19.88
C ARG A 794 19.61 48.75 20.08
N SER A 795 20.45 49.69 20.53
CA SER A 795 20.04 51.04 20.94
C SER A 795 19.49 51.94 19.81
N ASP A 796 19.67 51.58 18.54
CA ASP A 796 19.25 52.40 17.37
C ASP A 796 18.13 51.74 16.52
N ASP A 797 17.48 50.69 17.00
CA ASP A 797 16.40 49.98 16.29
C ASP A 797 15.02 50.33 16.86
N ILE A 798 14.22 51.06 16.06
CA ILE A 798 12.85 51.49 16.40
C ILE A 798 11.95 50.29 16.75
N ALA A 799 12.12 49.15 16.09
CA ALA A 799 11.34 47.94 16.39
C ALA A 799 11.78 47.30 17.70
N ALA A 800 13.08 47.37 18.03
CA ALA A 800 13.61 46.92 19.32
C ALA A 800 13.14 47.83 20.45
N GLU A 801 13.07 49.15 20.23
CA GLU A 801 12.55 50.13 21.19
C GLU A 801 11.07 49.87 21.51
N ALA A 802 10.24 49.66 20.48
CA ALA A 802 8.83 49.30 20.68
C ALA A 802 8.68 48.00 21.49
N THR A 803 9.49 46.98 21.19
CA THR A 803 9.46 45.68 21.90
C THR A 803 9.90 45.83 23.36
N ALA A 804 10.97 46.59 23.61
CA ALA A 804 11.47 46.88 24.95
C ALA A 804 10.45 47.70 25.75
N GLY A 805 9.80 48.70 25.13
CA GLY A 805 8.72 49.48 25.72
C GLY A 805 7.55 48.62 26.20
N VAL A 806 7.06 47.71 25.36
CA VAL A 806 5.98 46.78 25.72
C VAL A 806 6.39 45.87 26.88
N LYS A 807 7.61 45.34 26.87
CA LYS A 807 8.15 44.49 27.95
C LYS A 807 8.21 45.25 29.28
N VAL A 808 8.81 46.44 29.29
CA VAL A 808 8.96 47.27 30.50
C VAL A 808 7.60 47.69 31.06
N MET A 809 6.66 48.08 30.20
CA MET A 809 5.30 48.44 30.63
C MET A 809 4.60 47.24 31.29
N ARG A 810 4.74 46.05 30.70
CA ARG A 810 4.18 44.82 31.28
C ARG A 810 4.76 44.49 32.65
N GLU A 811 6.06 44.70 32.86
CA GLU A 811 6.70 44.50 34.17
C GLU A 811 6.20 45.51 35.23
N ILE A 812 6.02 46.77 34.83
CA ILE A 812 5.45 47.81 35.70
C ILE A 812 4.02 47.44 36.09
N ASP A 813 3.19 47.10 35.10
CA ASP A 813 1.80 46.69 35.32
C ASP A 813 1.73 45.47 36.24
N LEU A 814 2.56 44.45 36.01
CA LEU A 814 2.56 43.26 36.85
C LEU A 814 2.90 43.59 38.30
N ARG A 815 3.91 44.44 38.53
CA ARG A 815 4.31 44.85 39.88
C ARG A 815 3.15 45.58 40.60
N LEU A 816 2.55 46.56 39.93
CA LEU A 816 1.50 47.40 40.50
C LEU A 816 0.21 46.59 40.74
N PHE A 817 -0.27 45.89 39.73
CA PHE A 817 -1.51 45.13 39.83
C PHE A 817 -1.38 43.90 40.74
N ASN A 818 -0.19 43.31 40.92
CA ASN A 818 -0.02 42.20 41.88
C ASN A 818 -0.20 42.69 43.32
N SER A 819 0.29 43.90 43.62
CA SER A 819 0.02 44.57 44.90
C SER A 819 -1.49 44.82 45.08
N ALA A 820 -2.16 45.37 44.07
CA ALA A 820 -3.61 45.61 44.07
C ALA A 820 -4.40 44.32 44.31
N THR A 821 -4.08 43.27 43.55
CA THR A 821 -4.75 41.96 43.61
C THR A 821 -4.64 41.33 45.00
N LYS A 822 -3.44 41.39 45.62
CA LYS A 822 -3.24 40.92 47.00
C LYS A 822 -4.12 41.68 47.99
N ARG A 823 -4.12 43.02 47.92
CA ARG A 823 -4.89 43.87 48.83
C ARG A 823 -6.40 43.63 48.72
N VAL A 824 -6.91 43.50 47.49
CA VAL A 824 -8.34 43.25 47.24
C VAL A 824 -8.75 41.88 47.75
N LEU A 825 -7.98 40.82 47.46
CA LEU A 825 -8.30 39.47 47.93
C LEU A 825 -8.13 39.29 49.45
N ALA A 826 -7.20 40.02 50.08
CA ALA A 826 -7.07 40.05 51.53
C ALA A 826 -8.28 40.72 52.19
N LYS A 827 -8.79 41.83 51.61
CA LYS A 827 -9.97 42.55 52.10
C LYS A 827 -11.24 41.68 52.05
N THR A 828 -11.31 40.71 51.15
CA THR A 828 -12.45 39.80 50.97
C THR A 828 -12.25 38.40 51.58
N ASP A 829 -11.10 38.12 52.22
CA ASP A 829 -10.70 36.80 52.77
C ASP A 829 -10.66 35.67 51.71
N GLN A 830 -10.25 36.00 50.49
CA GLN A 830 -10.26 35.08 49.34
C GLN A 830 -8.88 34.85 48.70
N GLU A 831 -7.79 35.06 49.44
CA GLU A 831 -6.43 34.82 48.94
C GLU A 831 -6.20 33.36 48.49
N HIS A 832 -6.94 32.41 49.08
CA HIS A 832 -6.86 31.00 48.75
C HIS A 832 -7.27 30.68 47.29
N LEU A 833 -8.07 31.54 46.65
CA LEU A 833 -8.57 31.33 45.29
C LEU A 833 -7.46 31.29 44.24
N LEU A 834 -6.32 31.97 44.48
CA LEU A 834 -5.18 32.03 43.55
C LEU A 834 -4.08 31.01 43.86
N LYS A 835 -4.30 30.06 44.79
CA LYS A 835 -3.33 28.98 45.06
C LYS A 835 -3.19 28.02 43.86
N PRO A 836 -2.07 27.28 43.74
CA PRO A 836 -1.93 26.21 42.76
C PRO A 836 -3.11 25.22 42.87
N GLN A 837 -3.69 24.85 41.73
CA GLN A 837 -4.89 24.01 41.69
C GLN A 837 -4.57 22.53 41.45
N TRP A 838 -3.48 22.25 40.73
CA TRP A 838 -3.10 20.90 40.33
C TRP A 838 -2.02 20.35 41.27
N ALA A 839 -2.10 19.05 41.58
CA ALA A 839 -1.11 18.33 42.38
C ALA A 839 0.11 17.95 41.54
#